data_AF-A0A924KZI4-F1
#
_entry.id   AF-A0A924KZI4-F1
#
_cell.length_a   1.000
_cell.length_b   1.000
_cell.length_c   1.000
_cell.angle_alpha   90.00
_cell.angle_beta   90.00
_cell.angle_gamma   90.00
#
_symmetry.space_group_name_H-M   'P 1'
#
loop_
_entity.id
_entity.type
_entity.pdbx_description
1 polymer ?
#
loop_
_entity_poly.entity_id
_entity_poly.type
_entity_poly.pdbx_seq_one_letter_code
_entity_poly.pdbx_strand_id
1 'polypeptide(L)'
;MKQVININFHGQVVPIEVSAFDLLKKYTASLNTYFANEEGKEEIINDIESRIAELFQERLKKGVTCITDEDVNAIIKSMGRPEEFEGEDSTAYTQSSTASSSSAGQQQYQQAAATAALKRLYRDENDKIFGGVCSGLANYFGVDVVIVRIIFVVLAISFGFGLIPYIILWIAVPSSATKVIGGTRKRLFRDPDDKKIAGVCGGIGNYFGISPWIPRILFLLPFLTFVFHWSHWGFMDFSNFLTLGFSPGALIIYIILWLVIPEAGNTAEKLEMKGEKVDLNSIKNSVVEEMKGVQQRAEKLGQEVRTFAEEKGKTMGAEMSTVAKRSSRSLGDIIVFIVKAFAYFIIGCFGFAFVAALFAFAVASIGVFPLKDFLLTDGWQNYLAWGTLIFFIAVPVIGIITWVIRRLAKMKSNRKLLRFTFISLYIIGWACFIFLLASVTSDFKSTNNIIEQDITLSNPSVAKLEISNNSPLKKYYRNNWLTFEPFQNLDDDTVFVENVSIKIIKSTNDSFRVTLIKMANGNTRRSADTLARLMSFNVTQRDSLLLLDKGIAITKEDKFRNQRVIITVYIPVGKQVRVNKNVGWNNSIHFSGPWNDHNNDLDIDDEERGWQPDVNYVMRADGLYTLNGKPADEWKNGDRNNRKGDNGDNEEDTTKKIDNKGGGYRYNSVQKIDSLKTDLKKIQQQYKDSLLKEQNDMRKKQEENQKKLEKLNVTKSEAESTGDSLLQSYSPVASIGLI
;
A
#
# COMPACT_ATOMS: atom_id res chain seq x y z
N MET A 1 -71.42 -2.52 15.76
CA MET A 1 -69.96 -2.77 15.63
C MET A 1 -69.78 -4.15 15.03
N LYS A 2 -68.97 -4.29 13.99
CA LYS A 2 -68.66 -5.60 13.41
C LYS A 2 -67.63 -6.30 14.29
N GLN A 3 -67.79 -7.62 14.45
CA GLN A 3 -66.88 -8.43 15.25
C GLN A 3 -65.54 -8.60 14.51
N VAL A 4 -64.42 -8.40 15.21
CA VAL A 4 -63.07 -8.60 14.68
C VAL A 4 -62.48 -9.88 15.27
N ILE A 5 -61.87 -10.69 14.42
CA ILE A 5 -61.17 -11.92 14.78
C ILE A 5 -59.73 -11.87 14.27
N ASN A 6 -58.84 -12.60 14.94
CA ASN A 6 -57.47 -12.80 14.47
C ASN A 6 -57.39 -14.14 13.75
N ILE A 7 -57.09 -14.10 12.45
CA ILE A 7 -56.87 -15.30 11.65
C ILE A 7 -55.37 -15.51 11.41
N ASN A 8 -54.96 -16.77 11.24
CA ASN A 8 -53.65 -17.08 10.69
C ASN A 8 -53.81 -17.31 9.18
N PHE A 9 -53.30 -16.39 8.37
CA PHE A 9 -53.35 -16.46 6.92
C PHE A 9 -51.93 -16.50 6.37
N HIS A 10 -51.56 -17.59 5.69
CA HIS A 10 -50.22 -17.85 5.15
C HIS A 10 -49.07 -17.62 6.17
N GLY A 11 -49.28 -18.07 7.41
CA GLY A 11 -48.28 -17.97 8.49
C GLY A 11 -48.27 -16.62 9.23
N GLN A 12 -49.21 -15.73 8.94
CA GLN A 12 -49.27 -14.37 9.52
C GLN A 12 -50.57 -14.14 10.27
N VAL A 13 -50.50 -13.47 11.43
CA VAL A 13 -51.67 -13.10 12.23
C VAL A 13 -52.28 -11.82 11.66
N VAL A 14 -53.50 -11.92 11.11
CA VAL A 14 -54.23 -10.82 10.48
C VAL A 14 -55.51 -10.53 11.28
N PRO A 15 -55.66 -9.33 11.87
CA PRO A 15 -56.92 -8.90 12.45
C PRO A 15 -57.91 -8.53 11.33
N ILE A 16 -59.04 -9.22 11.26
CA ILE A 16 -60.03 -9.10 10.17
C ILE A 16 -61.47 -9.11 10.73
N GLU A 17 -62.38 -8.36 10.11
CA GLU A 17 -63.81 -8.44 10.43
C GLU A 17 -64.38 -9.82 10.06
N VAL A 18 -65.32 -10.35 10.85
CA VAL A 18 -65.95 -11.67 10.57
C VAL A 18 -66.61 -11.70 9.18
N SER A 19 -67.27 -10.62 8.77
CA SER A 19 -67.86 -10.49 7.43
C SER A 19 -66.80 -10.49 6.31
N ALA A 20 -65.66 -9.88 6.56
CA ALA A 20 -64.55 -9.80 5.61
C ALA A 20 -63.85 -11.15 5.48
N PHE A 21 -63.76 -11.91 6.58
CA PHE A 21 -63.27 -13.28 6.58
C PHE A 21 -64.18 -14.21 5.76
N ASP A 22 -65.50 -14.08 5.88
CA ASP A 22 -66.44 -14.85 5.06
C ASP A 22 -66.30 -14.54 3.56
N LEU A 23 -66.04 -13.28 3.20
CA LEU A 23 -65.74 -12.88 1.82
C LEU A 23 -64.43 -13.49 1.31
N LEU A 24 -63.36 -13.43 2.12
CA LEU A 24 -62.08 -14.04 1.81
C LEU A 24 -62.21 -15.55 1.59
N LYS A 25 -62.95 -16.24 2.47
CA LYS A 25 -63.20 -17.69 2.38
C LYS A 25 -63.97 -18.08 1.12
N LYS A 26 -64.97 -17.28 0.73
CA LYS A 26 -65.69 -17.49 -0.54
C LYS A 26 -64.76 -17.31 -1.74
N TYR A 27 -63.89 -16.30 -1.69
CA TYR A 27 -62.93 -16.03 -2.74
C TYR A 27 -61.90 -17.16 -2.89
N THR A 28 -61.29 -17.63 -1.80
CA THR A 28 -60.33 -18.76 -1.85
C THR A 28 -61.00 -20.07 -2.29
N ALA A 29 -62.26 -20.31 -1.92
CA ALA A 29 -63.04 -21.45 -2.42
C ALA A 29 -63.31 -21.39 -3.94
N SER A 30 -63.55 -20.18 -4.47
CA SER A 30 -63.71 -19.98 -5.93
C SER A 30 -62.41 -20.26 -6.70
N LEU A 31 -61.26 -19.84 -6.15
CA LEU A 31 -59.95 -20.12 -6.73
C LEU A 31 -59.64 -21.63 -6.78
N ASN A 32 -59.92 -22.34 -5.68
CA ASN A 32 -59.73 -23.80 -5.61
C ASN A 32 -60.58 -24.55 -6.64
N THR A 33 -61.77 -24.04 -6.94
CA THR A 33 -62.69 -24.65 -7.91
C THR A 33 -62.23 -24.37 -9.33
N TYR A 34 -61.80 -23.14 -9.62
CA TYR A 34 -61.33 -22.70 -10.93
C TYR A 34 -60.03 -23.42 -11.36
N PHE A 35 -59.04 -23.50 -10.47
CA PHE A 35 -57.76 -24.15 -10.76
C PHE A 35 -57.77 -25.68 -10.54
N ALA A 36 -58.94 -26.30 -10.35
CA ALA A 36 -59.03 -27.72 -9.99
C ALA A 36 -58.37 -28.67 -11.01
N ASN A 37 -58.39 -28.29 -12.29
CA ASN A 37 -57.89 -29.08 -13.43
C ASN A 37 -56.55 -28.58 -13.98
N GLU A 38 -55.94 -27.56 -13.37
CA GLU A 38 -54.70 -26.96 -13.84
C GLU A 38 -53.47 -27.69 -13.28
N GLU A 39 -52.46 -27.89 -14.12
CA GLU A 39 -51.18 -28.48 -13.71
C GLU A 39 -50.45 -27.47 -12.81
N GLY A 40 -50.12 -27.86 -11.58
CA GLY A 40 -49.55 -26.94 -10.58
C GLY A 40 -50.54 -26.17 -9.72
N LYS A 41 -51.82 -26.58 -9.65
CA LYS A 41 -52.87 -25.89 -8.87
C LYS A 41 -52.44 -25.48 -7.45
N GLU A 42 -51.72 -26.36 -6.74
CA GLU A 42 -51.33 -26.11 -5.35
C GLU A 42 -50.32 -24.96 -5.25
N GLU A 43 -49.41 -24.86 -6.22
CA GLU A 43 -48.42 -23.79 -6.34
C GLU A 43 -49.07 -22.47 -6.75
N ILE A 44 -49.97 -22.50 -7.74
CA ILE A 44 -50.73 -21.32 -8.19
C ILE A 44 -51.56 -20.73 -7.05
N ILE A 45 -52.30 -21.57 -6.32
CA ILE A 45 -53.13 -21.12 -5.19
C ILE A 45 -52.26 -20.59 -4.06
N ASN A 46 -51.17 -21.29 -3.73
CA ASN A 46 -50.25 -20.87 -2.69
C ASN A 46 -49.63 -19.49 -2.98
N ASP A 47 -49.27 -19.20 -4.22
CA ASP A 47 -48.69 -17.91 -4.63
C ASP A 47 -49.72 -16.78 -4.65
N ILE A 48 -50.95 -17.07 -5.07
CA ILE A 48 -52.07 -16.13 -4.98
C ILE A 48 -52.38 -15.79 -3.52
N GLU A 49 -52.44 -16.79 -2.63
CA GLU A 49 -52.65 -16.59 -1.19
C GLU A 49 -51.50 -15.81 -0.54
N SER A 50 -50.25 -16.10 -0.94
CA SER A 50 -49.06 -15.36 -0.48
C SER A 50 -49.16 -13.87 -0.84
N ARG A 51 -49.57 -13.56 -2.07
CA ARG A 51 -49.76 -12.17 -2.52
C ARG A 51 -50.90 -11.46 -1.78
N ILE A 52 -52.01 -12.15 -1.51
CA ILE A 52 -53.13 -11.60 -0.73
C ILE A 52 -52.67 -11.28 0.70
N ALA A 53 -51.87 -12.16 1.32
CA ALA A 53 -51.30 -11.92 2.65
C ALA A 53 -50.40 -10.67 2.67
N GLU A 54 -49.59 -10.47 1.62
CA GLU A 54 -48.76 -9.28 1.48
C GLU A 54 -49.59 -7.99 1.38
N LEU A 55 -50.67 -8.01 0.60
CA LEU A 55 -51.58 -6.87 0.46
C LEU A 55 -52.30 -6.53 1.78
N PHE A 56 -52.68 -7.54 2.57
CA PHE A 56 -53.19 -7.32 3.93
C PHE A 56 -52.15 -6.66 4.84
N GLN A 57 -50.89 -7.12 4.80
CA GLN A 57 -49.82 -6.45 5.56
C GLN A 57 -49.62 -4.99 5.14
N GLU A 58 -49.68 -4.70 3.84
CA GLU A 58 -49.52 -3.33 3.35
C GLU A 58 -50.61 -2.40 3.92
N ARG A 59 -51.85 -2.89 4.04
CA ARG A 59 -52.95 -2.16 4.66
C ARG A 59 -52.73 -1.92 6.15
N LEU A 60 -52.33 -2.96 6.88
CA LEU A 60 -52.05 -2.85 8.32
C LEU A 60 -50.87 -1.90 8.62
N LYS A 61 -49.81 -1.94 7.81
CA LYS A 61 -48.66 -1.02 7.92
C LYS A 61 -49.01 0.45 7.63
N LYS A 62 -50.08 0.73 6.89
CA LYS A 62 -50.59 2.08 6.61
C LYS A 62 -51.45 2.65 7.75
N GLY A 63 -51.55 1.95 8.89
CA GLY A 63 -52.23 2.42 10.09
C GLY A 63 -53.68 1.99 10.24
N VAL A 64 -54.15 1.04 9.41
CA VAL A 64 -55.50 0.45 9.55
C VAL A 64 -55.48 -0.58 10.68
N THR A 65 -56.45 -0.53 11.60
CA THR A 65 -56.50 -1.37 12.80
C THR A 65 -56.94 -2.82 12.54
N CYS A 66 -57.78 -3.04 11.52
CA CYS A 66 -58.23 -4.37 11.08
C CYS A 66 -58.64 -4.34 9.62
N ILE A 67 -58.60 -5.49 8.95
CA ILE A 67 -59.03 -5.65 7.56
C ILE A 67 -60.57 -5.65 7.49
N THR A 68 -61.14 -4.75 6.69
CA THR A 68 -62.58 -4.58 6.50
C THR A 68 -63.08 -5.20 5.20
N ASP A 69 -64.41 -5.29 5.02
CA ASP A 69 -65.02 -5.76 3.76
C ASP A 69 -64.55 -4.93 2.54
N GLU A 70 -64.33 -3.63 2.71
CA GLU A 70 -63.85 -2.72 1.66
C GLU A 70 -62.41 -3.05 1.25
N ASP A 71 -61.56 -3.40 2.22
CA ASP A 71 -60.18 -3.79 1.97
C ASP A 71 -60.10 -5.13 1.23
N VAL A 72 -60.91 -6.13 1.62
CA VAL A 72 -60.98 -7.43 0.94
C VAL A 72 -61.49 -7.27 -0.49
N ASN A 73 -62.55 -6.49 -0.70
CA ASN A 73 -63.07 -6.24 -2.05
C ASN A 73 -62.08 -5.46 -2.92
N ALA A 74 -61.33 -4.51 -2.36
CA ALA A 74 -60.28 -3.79 -3.09
C ALA A 74 -59.13 -4.71 -3.50
N ILE A 75 -58.78 -5.69 -2.65
CA ILE A 75 -57.76 -6.70 -2.95
C ILE A 75 -58.27 -7.67 -4.02
N ILE A 76 -59.50 -8.17 -3.90
CA ILE A 76 -60.13 -9.02 -4.93
C ILE A 76 -60.17 -8.29 -6.27
N LYS A 77 -60.50 -6.99 -6.29
CA LYS A 77 -60.48 -6.18 -7.51
C LYS A 77 -59.08 -6.03 -8.11
N SER A 78 -58.04 -5.99 -7.28
CA SER A 78 -56.65 -5.91 -7.74
C SER A 78 -56.12 -7.25 -8.26
N MET A 79 -56.56 -8.37 -7.69
CA MET A 79 -56.16 -9.72 -8.09
C MET A 79 -56.98 -10.24 -9.28
N GLY A 80 -58.22 -9.77 -9.43
CA GLY A 80 -59.23 -10.22 -10.39
C GLY A 80 -60.06 -11.40 -9.88
N ARG A 81 -61.26 -11.61 -10.42
CA ARG A 81 -62.11 -12.78 -10.09
C ARG A 81 -62.01 -13.86 -11.17
N PRO A 82 -62.00 -15.16 -10.80
CA PRO A 82 -61.99 -16.25 -11.77
C PRO A 82 -63.05 -16.14 -12.88
N GLU A 83 -64.26 -15.73 -12.51
CA GLU A 83 -65.42 -15.57 -13.40
C GLU A 83 -65.25 -14.41 -14.42
N GLU A 84 -64.37 -13.44 -14.15
CA GLU A 84 -64.16 -12.27 -15.02
C GLU A 84 -63.22 -12.60 -16.19
N PHE A 85 -62.46 -13.68 -16.11
CA PHE A 85 -61.42 -14.03 -17.10
C PHE A 85 -61.84 -15.12 -18.09
N GLU A 86 -62.84 -15.95 -17.77
CA GLU A 86 -63.38 -16.96 -18.72
C GLU A 86 -64.03 -16.33 -19.98
N GLY A 87 -64.38 -15.04 -19.92
CA GLY A 87 -64.96 -14.30 -21.05
C GLY A 87 -63.96 -13.75 -22.07
N GLU A 88 -62.65 -13.77 -21.79
CA GLU A 88 -61.63 -13.18 -22.68
C GLU A 88 -60.92 -14.19 -23.60
N ASP A 89 -61.16 -15.50 -23.42
CA ASP A 89 -60.53 -16.57 -24.20
C ASP A 89 -61.02 -16.68 -25.67
N SER A 90 -61.80 -15.71 -26.20
CA SER A 90 -62.31 -15.74 -27.59
C SER A 90 -61.91 -14.57 -28.51
N THR A 91 -61.13 -13.58 -28.09
CA THR A 91 -60.83 -12.41 -28.98
C THR A 91 -59.37 -11.94 -29.03
N ALA A 92 -58.40 -12.80 -28.74
CA ALA A 92 -56.99 -12.43 -28.78
C ALA A 92 -56.15 -13.19 -29.83
N TYR A 93 -56.73 -13.59 -30.96
CA TYR A 93 -55.93 -14.05 -32.11
C TYR A 93 -56.59 -13.69 -33.44
N THR A 94 -56.45 -12.43 -33.88
CA THR A 94 -56.29 -12.08 -35.31
C THR A 94 -55.84 -10.62 -35.40
N GLN A 95 -54.52 -10.39 -35.54
CA GLN A 95 -53.94 -9.48 -36.54
C GLN A 95 -52.44 -9.33 -36.31
N SER A 96 -51.67 -10.11 -37.06
CA SER A 96 -50.29 -9.78 -37.42
C SER A 96 -49.98 -10.56 -38.69
N SER A 97 -50.26 -9.98 -39.86
CA SER A 97 -49.54 -10.18 -41.12
C SER A 97 -50.19 -9.35 -42.21
N THR A 98 -49.55 -8.24 -42.61
CA THR A 98 -48.96 -8.04 -43.95
C THR A 98 -48.91 -6.54 -44.26
N ALA A 99 -47.69 -6.06 -44.52
CA ALA A 99 -47.42 -4.75 -45.07
C ALA A 99 -48.00 -4.62 -46.49
N SER A 100 -48.58 -3.47 -46.84
CA SER A 100 -48.15 -2.65 -47.99
C SER A 100 -49.00 -1.39 -48.18
N SER A 101 -48.28 -0.31 -48.46
CA SER A 101 -48.62 0.84 -49.30
C SER A 101 -49.68 1.88 -48.85
N SER A 102 -49.12 3.09 -48.63
CA SER A 102 -49.54 4.40 -49.15
C SER A 102 -50.76 5.14 -48.57
N SER A 103 -50.44 6.38 -48.14
CA SER A 103 -51.22 7.62 -48.20
C SER A 103 -52.52 7.74 -47.41
N ALA A 104 -52.47 8.54 -46.35
CA ALA A 104 -53.33 9.71 -46.06
C ALA A 104 -53.04 10.12 -44.61
N GLY A 105 -52.76 11.37 -44.24
CA GLY A 105 -53.39 12.58 -44.77
C GLY A 105 -54.57 12.95 -43.87
N GLN A 106 -54.26 13.66 -42.78
CA GLN A 106 -55.16 14.47 -41.95
C GLN A 106 -56.16 13.75 -41.02
N GLN A 107 -55.95 13.94 -39.71
CA GLN A 107 -56.87 14.61 -38.77
C GLN A 107 -56.75 13.98 -37.37
N GLN A 108 -55.85 14.53 -36.55
CA GLN A 108 -56.14 14.79 -35.13
C GLN A 108 -55.08 15.72 -34.52
N TYR A 109 -55.09 16.98 -34.98
CA TYR A 109 -54.59 18.11 -34.20
C TYR A 109 -55.80 18.77 -33.53
N GLN A 110 -56.22 18.23 -32.39
CA GLN A 110 -57.14 18.94 -31.48
C GLN A 110 -57.11 18.30 -30.10
N GLN A 111 -55.96 18.48 -29.43
CA GLN A 111 -55.87 18.61 -27.96
C GLN A 111 -54.49 19.19 -27.62
N ALA A 112 -54.23 20.39 -28.16
CA ALA A 112 -53.09 21.22 -27.83
C ALA A 112 -53.58 22.67 -27.64
N ALA A 113 -54.36 22.93 -26.58
CA ALA A 113 -54.63 24.26 -26.01
C ALA A 113 -55.68 24.20 -24.86
N ALA A 114 -55.30 23.63 -23.72
CA ALA A 114 -55.91 23.83 -22.39
C ALA A 114 -55.16 22.89 -21.44
N THR A 115 -54.10 23.27 -20.72
CA THR A 115 -53.91 24.42 -19.84
C THR A 115 -52.39 24.54 -19.72
N ALA A 116 -51.81 25.71 -19.98
CA ALA A 116 -50.39 25.96 -19.71
C ALA A 116 -50.16 26.07 -18.20
N ALA A 117 -50.33 24.95 -17.48
CA ALA A 117 -49.77 24.80 -16.14
C ALA A 117 -48.25 24.66 -16.34
N LEU A 118 -47.48 25.54 -15.69
CA LEU A 118 -46.02 25.47 -15.66
C LEU A 118 -45.58 24.02 -15.41
N LYS A 119 -45.01 23.37 -16.43
CA LYS A 119 -44.50 22.00 -16.34
C LYS A 119 -43.45 22.02 -15.23
N ARG A 120 -43.74 21.37 -14.09
CA ARG A 120 -42.80 21.27 -12.97
C ARG A 120 -42.02 19.97 -13.11
N LEU A 121 -40.71 20.04 -12.84
CA LEU A 121 -39.86 18.85 -12.85
C LEU A 121 -40.22 17.99 -11.63
N TYR A 122 -40.61 16.75 -11.88
CA TYR A 122 -40.82 15.72 -10.86
C TYR A 122 -39.94 14.52 -11.17
N ARG A 123 -39.47 13.84 -10.13
CA ARG A 123 -38.83 12.53 -10.31
C ARG A 123 -39.92 11.47 -10.50
N ASP A 124 -39.76 10.66 -11.53
CA ASP A 124 -40.69 9.57 -11.84
C ASP A 124 -40.32 8.34 -10.99
N GLU A 125 -41.25 7.88 -10.17
CA GLU A 125 -41.03 6.70 -9.31
C GLU A 125 -41.36 5.37 -10.00
N ASN A 126 -42.14 5.41 -11.07
CA ASN A 126 -42.63 4.22 -11.75
C ASN A 126 -41.61 3.69 -12.78
N ASP A 127 -40.74 4.56 -13.31
CA ASP A 127 -39.65 4.21 -14.25
C ASP A 127 -38.26 4.70 -13.76
N LYS A 128 -37.90 4.33 -12.52
CA LYS A 128 -36.58 4.66 -11.94
C LYS A 128 -35.57 3.53 -12.05
N ILE A 129 -34.35 3.86 -12.51
CA ILE A 129 -33.14 3.02 -12.33
C ILE A 129 -32.49 3.38 -10.98
N PHE A 130 -32.06 4.63 -10.85
CA PHE A 130 -31.71 5.25 -9.57
C PHE A 130 -32.55 6.51 -9.43
N GLY A 131 -33.07 6.79 -8.22
CA GLY A 131 -33.65 8.07 -7.81
C GLY A 131 -34.76 8.74 -8.65
N GLY A 132 -35.20 8.18 -9.78
CA GLY A 132 -36.20 8.73 -10.69
C GLY A 132 -35.76 9.99 -11.46
N VAL A 133 -34.49 10.40 -11.34
CA VAL A 133 -34.01 11.71 -11.86
C VAL A 133 -33.93 11.72 -13.38
N CYS A 134 -33.34 10.69 -14.01
CA CYS A 134 -33.21 10.65 -15.47
C CYS A 134 -34.58 10.52 -16.16
N SER A 135 -35.49 9.71 -15.60
CA SER A 135 -36.86 9.55 -16.13
C SER A 135 -37.70 10.82 -15.91
N GLY A 136 -37.53 11.48 -14.75
CA GLY A 136 -38.10 12.80 -14.50
C GLY A 136 -37.61 13.89 -15.46
N LEU A 137 -36.30 13.94 -15.73
CA LEU A 137 -35.71 14.86 -16.72
C LEU A 137 -36.20 14.56 -18.13
N ALA A 138 -36.24 13.29 -18.52
CA ALA A 138 -36.73 12.84 -19.81
C ALA A 138 -38.20 13.25 -20.04
N ASN A 139 -39.07 13.02 -19.06
CA ASN A 139 -40.47 13.46 -19.11
C ASN A 139 -40.62 14.98 -19.14
N TYR A 140 -39.76 15.70 -18.43
CA TYR A 140 -39.75 17.16 -18.43
C TYR A 140 -39.34 17.73 -19.80
N PHE A 141 -38.25 17.24 -20.38
CA PHE A 141 -37.70 17.72 -21.66
C PHE A 141 -38.35 17.07 -22.90
N GLY A 142 -39.15 16.00 -22.73
CA GLY A 142 -39.76 15.27 -23.83
C GLY A 142 -38.76 14.49 -24.69
N VAL A 143 -37.69 13.98 -24.06
CA VAL A 143 -36.60 13.23 -24.70
C VAL A 143 -36.60 11.80 -24.17
N ASP A 144 -36.12 10.84 -24.95
CA ASP A 144 -36.01 9.44 -24.52
C ASP A 144 -35.15 9.29 -23.25
N VAL A 145 -35.64 8.47 -22.30
CA VAL A 145 -35.01 8.23 -21.00
C VAL A 145 -33.60 7.63 -21.13
N VAL A 146 -33.39 6.80 -22.14
CA VAL A 146 -32.09 6.16 -22.42
C VAL A 146 -31.04 7.21 -22.80
N ILE A 147 -31.42 8.23 -23.58
CA ILE A 147 -30.51 9.32 -23.97
C ILE A 147 -30.02 10.08 -22.73
N VAL A 148 -30.93 10.41 -21.82
CA VAL A 148 -30.58 11.11 -20.56
C VAL A 148 -29.66 10.24 -19.69
N ARG A 149 -29.88 8.92 -19.65
CA ARG A 149 -29.03 7.97 -18.92
C ARG A 149 -27.61 7.90 -19.50
N ILE A 150 -27.47 7.82 -20.82
CA ILE A 150 -26.17 7.78 -21.50
C ILE A 150 -25.35 9.04 -21.20
N ILE A 151 -25.99 10.23 -21.24
CA ILE A 151 -25.32 11.50 -20.94
C ILE A 151 -24.72 11.52 -19.53
N PHE A 152 -25.48 11.10 -18.51
CA PHE A 152 -24.98 11.04 -17.12
C PHE A 152 -23.84 10.04 -16.94
N VAL A 153 -23.90 8.90 -17.63
CA VAL A 153 -22.83 7.89 -17.60
C VAL A 153 -21.55 8.41 -18.24
N VAL A 154 -21.65 9.05 -19.41
CA VAL A 154 -20.49 9.66 -20.09
C VAL A 154 -19.86 10.75 -19.20
N LEU A 155 -20.67 11.62 -18.60
CA LEU A 155 -20.17 12.67 -17.69
C LEU A 155 -19.55 12.13 -16.39
N ALA A 156 -20.06 11.01 -15.87
CA ALA A 156 -19.48 10.36 -14.70
C ALA A 156 -18.11 9.74 -15.02
N ILE A 157 -17.96 9.11 -16.18
CA ILE A 157 -16.71 8.42 -16.59
C ILE A 157 -15.62 9.41 -17.02
N SER A 158 -15.97 10.50 -17.72
CA SER A 158 -14.96 11.43 -18.25
C SER A 158 -14.30 12.31 -17.18
N PHE A 159 -15.04 12.78 -16.16
CA PHE A 159 -14.51 13.74 -15.18
C PHE A 159 -15.01 13.53 -13.73
N GLY A 160 -15.73 12.44 -13.42
CA GLY A 160 -16.35 12.22 -12.10
C GLY A 160 -17.51 13.18 -11.76
N PHE A 161 -17.80 14.13 -12.65
CA PHE A 161 -18.73 15.24 -12.43
C PHE A 161 -20.20 14.92 -12.75
N GLY A 162 -20.50 13.72 -13.26
CA GLY A 162 -21.89 13.27 -13.49
C GLY A 162 -22.63 12.88 -12.20
N LEU A 163 -21.90 12.45 -11.16
CA LEU A 163 -22.51 11.93 -9.92
C LEU A 163 -23.02 13.02 -8.99
N ILE A 164 -22.28 14.12 -8.85
CA ILE A 164 -22.63 15.24 -7.96
C ILE A 164 -23.96 15.92 -8.37
N PRO A 165 -24.15 16.39 -9.62
CA PRO A 165 -25.42 17.01 -10.04
C PRO A 165 -26.59 16.03 -9.99
N TYR A 166 -26.33 14.75 -10.22
CA TYR A 166 -27.33 13.70 -10.09
C TYR A 166 -27.85 13.58 -8.64
N ILE A 167 -26.96 13.55 -7.67
CA ILE A 167 -27.30 13.50 -6.24
C ILE A 167 -28.05 14.78 -5.82
N ILE A 168 -27.63 15.95 -6.30
CA ILE A 168 -28.30 17.22 -6.02
C ILE A 168 -29.76 17.20 -6.53
N LEU A 169 -29.98 16.78 -7.78
CA LEU A 169 -31.33 16.64 -8.35
C LEU A 169 -32.15 15.55 -7.63
N TRP A 170 -31.49 14.50 -7.16
CA TRP A 170 -32.10 13.45 -6.34
C TRP A 170 -32.43 13.87 -4.91
N ILE A 171 -31.97 15.03 -4.44
CA ILE A 171 -32.43 15.63 -3.19
C ILE A 171 -33.48 16.70 -3.48
N ALA A 172 -33.25 17.58 -4.46
CA ALA A 172 -34.04 18.79 -4.70
C ALA A 172 -35.40 18.57 -5.41
N VAL A 173 -35.55 17.54 -6.25
CA VAL A 173 -36.73 17.36 -7.12
C VAL A 173 -37.83 16.49 -6.46
N PRO A 174 -39.04 16.96 -6.15
CA PRO A 174 -40.06 16.14 -5.47
C PRO A 174 -40.53 14.92 -6.29
N SER A 175 -40.96 13.83 -5.62
CA SER A 175 -41.40 12.59 -6.27
C SER A 175 -42.90 12.53 -6.59
N SER A 176 -43.23 11.95 -7.74
CA SER A 176 -44.63 11.73 -8.17
C SER A 176 -45.10 10.33 -7.79
N ALA A 177 -45.34 10.08 -6.51
CA ALA A 177 -45.98 8.85 -6.06
C ALA A 177 -47.51 8.99 -6.14
N THR A 178 -48.10 8.56 -7.26
CA THR A 178 -49.57 8.56 -7.43
C THR A 178 -50.22 7.37 -6.70
N LYS A 179 -51.37 7.67 -6.09
CA LYS A 179 -52.14 6.95 -5.08
C LYS A 179 -52.95 5.75 -5.66
N VAL A 180 -52.28 4.68 -6.11
CA VAL A 180 -52.96 3.42 -6.53
C VAL A 180 -52.51 2.27 -5.63
N ILE A 181 -53.46 1.60 -4.98
CA ILE A 181 -53.23 0.41 -4.15
C ILE A 181 -53.16 -0.78 -5.11
N GLY A 182 -52.07 -1.54 -5.06
CA GLY A 182 -51.77 -2.58 -6.07
C GLY A 182 -51.02 -2.07 -7.31
N GLY A 183 -50.52 -0.82 -7.32
CA GLY A 183 -49.66 -0.33 -8.41
C GLY A 183 -48.36 -1.13 -8.53
N THR A 184 -47.87 -1.32 -9.76
CA THR A 184 -46.63 -2.05 -10.09
C THR A 184 -45.42 -1.43 -9.37
N ARG A 185 -45.11 -1.87 -8.15
CA ARG A 185 -43.88 -1.48 -7.45
C ARG A 185 -42.79 -2.47 -7.80
N LYS A 186 -41.76 -2.00 -8.51
CA LYS A 186 -40.56 -2.80 -8.73
C LYS A 186 -39.78 -2.92 -7.42
N ARG A 187 -39.55 -4.14 -6.95
CA ARG A 187 -38.61 -4.46 -5.86
C ARG A 187 -37.43 -5.27 -6.39
N LEU A 188 -36.25 -5.01 -5.86
CA LEU A 188 -35.04 -5.71 -6.28
C LEU A 188 -34.95 -7.03 -5.50
N PHE A 189 -35.05 -8.13 -6.22
CA PHE A 189 -34.82 -9.49 -5.73
C PHE A 189 -33.61 -10.09 -6.43
N ARG A 190 -32.94 -11.07 -5.81
CA ARG A 190 -31.97 -11.92 -6.51
C ARG A 190 -32.71 -13.01 -7.26
N ASP A 191 -32.37 -13.18 -8.53
CA ASP A 191 -33.03 -14.11 -9.45
C ASP A 191 -32.42 -15.51 -9.32
N PRO A 192 -33.19 -16.53 -8.86
CA PRO A 192 -32.71 -17.90 -8.75
C PRO A 192 -32.60 -18.62 -10.10
N ASP A 193 -33.31 -18.17 -11.14
CA ASP A 193 -33.43 -18.87 -12.41
C ASP A 193 -32.24 -18.58 -13.34
N ASP A 194 -31.74 -17.35 -13.35
CA ASP A 194 -30.51 -16.95 -14.06
C ASP A 194 -29.29 -16.79 -13.11
N LYS A 195 -29.21 -17.65 -12.08
CA LYS A 195 -28.08 -17.63 -11.14
C LYS A 195 -26.82 -18.27 -11.73
N LYS A 196 -25.73 -17.50 -11.77
CA LYS A 196 -24.35 -18.03 -11.92
C LYS A 196 -23.66 -18.11 -10.57
N ILE A 197 -23.73 -17.03 -9.80
CA ILE A 197 -23.27 -16.93 -8.42
C ILE A 197 -24.37 -16.18 -7.67
N ALA A 198 -25.09 -16.81 -6.73
CA ALA A 198 -26.03 -16.11 -5.83
C ALA A 198 -27.18 -15.25 -6.43
N GLY A 199 -27.41 -15.27 -7.76
CA GLY A 199 -28.57 -14.62 -8.42
C GLY A 199 -28.55 -13.09 -8.51
N VAL A 200 -27.53 -12.41 -7.96
CA VAL A 200 -27.48 -10.95 -7.84
C VAL A 200 -27.50 -10.24 -9.20
N CYS A 201 -26.67 -10.68 -10.15
CA CYS A 201 -26.65 -10.08 -11.50
C CYS A 201 -27.93 -10.33 -12.31
N GLY A 202 -28.57 -11.50 -12.13
CA GLY A 202 -29.86 -11.82 -12.77
C GLY A 202 -30.97 -10.93 -12.22
N GLY A 203 -30.99 -10.78 -10.90
CA GLY A 203 -31.91 -9.88 -10.20
C GLY A 203 -31.79 -8.42 -10.63
N ILE A 204 -30.57 -7.91 -10.68
CA ILE A 204 -30.25 -6.56 -11.20
C ILE A 204 -30.68 -6.42 -12.66
N GLY A 205 -30.46 -7.43 -13.49
CA GLY A 205 -30.88 -7.46 -14.89
C GLY A 205 -32.39 -7.33 -15.04
N ASN A 206 -33.15 -8.19 -14.36
CA ASN A 206 -34.62 -8.20 -14.41
C ASN A 206 -35.23 -6.91 -13.85
N TYR A 207 -34.67 -6.39 -12.75
CA TYR A 207 -35.11 -5.13 -12.14
C TYR A 207 -34.99 -3.93 -13.09
N PHE A 208 -33.86 -3.84 -13.79
CA PHE A 208 -33.59 -2.75 -14.74
C PHE A 208 -34.09 -3.00 -16.16
N GLY A 209 -34.63 -4.18 -16.46
CA GLY A 209 -34.99 -4.58 -17.83
C GLY A 209 -33.77 -4.67 -18.76
N ILE A 210 -32.59 -4.97 -18.20
CA ILE A 210 -31.32 -5.07 -18.93
C ILE A 210 -30.88 -6.53 -18.94
N SER A 211 -30.23 -6.97 -20.01
CA SER A 211 -29.74 -8.34 -20.08
C SER A 211 -28.72 -8.65 -18.95
N PRO A 212 -28.82 -9.79 -18.25
CA PRO A 212 -27.98 -10.13 -17.09
C PRO A 212 -26.46 -10.19 -17.36
N TRP A 213 -26.02 -10.28 -18.63
CA TRP A 213 -24.60 -10.23 -18.96
C TRP A 213 -23.95 -8.86 -18.72
N ILE A 214 -24.71 -7.76 -18.78
CA ILE A 214 -24.18 -6.41 -18.57
C ILE A 214 -23.74 -6.21 -17.11
N PRO A 215 -24.59 -6.50 -16.09
CA PRO A 215 -24.14 -6.52 -14.69
C PRO A 215 -22.96 -7.48 -14.46
N ARG A 216 -22.94 -8.64 -15.14
CA ARG A 216 -21.82 -9.60 -15.01
C ARG A 216 -20.50 -9.01 -15.52
N ILE A 217 -20.49 -8.37 -16.69
CA ILE A 217 -19.28 -7.70 -17.18
C ILE A 217 -18.89 -6.55 -16.28
N LEU A 218 -19.85 -5.77 -15.78
CA LEU A 218 -19.56 -4.68 -14.85
C LEU A 218 -18.80 -5.17 -13.60
N PHE A 219 -19.21 -6.30 -13.02
CA PHE A 219 -18.51 -6.91 -11.89
C PHE A 219 -17.19 -7.62 -12.27
N LEU A 220 -17.01 -8.01 -13.54
CA LEU A 220 -15.79 -8.66 -14.05
C LEU A 220 -14.74 -7.67 -14.58
N LEU A 221 -15.13 -6.47 -15.01
CA LEU A 221 -14.25 -5.47 -15.60
C LEU A 221 -13.07 -5.09 -14.67
N PRO A 222 -13.26 -4.92 -13.34
CA PRO A 222 -12.16 -4.67 -12.41
C PRO A 222 -11.13 -5.81 -12.31
N PHE A 223 -11.50 -7.04 -12.68
CA PHE A 223 -10.57 -8.18 -12.74
C PHE A 223 -9.79 -8.21 -14.06
N LEU A 224 -10.38 -7.72 -15.15
CA LEU A 224 -9.70 -7.60 -16.43
C LEU A 224 -8.64 -6.49 -16.38
N THR A 225 -8.97 -5.33 -15.80
CA THR A 225 -8.02 -4.22 -15.64
C THR A 225 -6.81 -4.57 -14.76
N PHE A 226 -6.97 -5.47 -13.78
CA PHE A 226 -5.88 -6.02 -12.97
C PHE A 226 -4.79 -6.70 -13.81
N VAL A 227 -5.18 -7.44 -14.85
CA VAL A 227 -4.23 -8.12 -15.74
C VAL A 227 -3.43 -7.11 -16.58
N PHE A 228 -4.06 -6.00 -16.99
CA PHE A 228 -3.45 -4.98 -17.85
C PHE A 228 -2.64 -3.90 -17.10
N HIS A 229 -2.94 -3.61 -15.84
CA HIS A 229 -2.27 -2.55 -15.04
C HIS A 229 -1.16 -3.06 -14.11
N TRP A 230 -0.70 -4.31 -14.29
CA TRP A 230 0.34 -4.96 -13.46
C TRP A 230 1.66 -4.17 -13.34
N SER A 231 1.93 -3.24 -14.25
CA SER A 231 3.18 -2.45 -14.29
C SER A 231 3.32 -1.34 -13.23
N HIS A 232 2.26 -0.98 -12.48
CA HIS A 232 2.28 0.18 -11.57
C HIS A 232 2.26 -0.16 -10.07
N TRP A 233 2.53 -1.42 -9.67
CA TRP A 233 2.52 -1.81 -8.25
C TRP A 233 3.78 -1.34 -7.50
N GLY A 234 3.80 -0.06 -7.11
CA GLY A 234 4.70 0.48 -6.09
C GLY A 234 4.11 0.37 -4.68
N PHE A 235 4.97 0.19 -3.67
CA PHE A 235 4.62 0.02 -2.24
C PHE A 235 3.75 1.16 -1.63
N MET A 236 3.66 2.33 -2.29
CA MET A 236 2.98 3.53 -1.78
C MET A 236 1.52 3.70 -2.26
N ASP A 237 0.99 2.82 -3.12
CA ASP A 237 -0.33 2.99 -3.76
C ASP A 237 -1.51 2.39 -2.95
N PHE A 238 -1.48 2.49 -1.62
CA PHE A 238 -2.55 1.94 -0.76
C PHE A 238 -3.88 2.70 -0.87
N SER A 239 -3.85 3.99 -1.20
CA SER A 239 -5.05 4.83 -1.40
C SER A 239 -5.96 4.30 -2.52
N ASN A 240 -5.36 3.64 -3.50
CA ASN A 240 -6.05 3.06 -4.63
C ASN A 240 -6.84 1.79 -4.26
N PHE A 241 -6.52 1.09 -3.16
CA PHE A 241 -7.20 -0.15 -2.71
C PHE A 241 -8.72 0.01 -2.43
N LEU A 242 -9.16 1.18 -2.00
CA LEU A 242 -10.57 1.49 -1.68
C LEU A 242 -11.32 2.19 -2.82
N THR A 243 -10.62 2.63 -3.86
CA THR A 243 -11.28 3.17 -5.06
C THR A 243 -11.97 2.01 -5.79
N LEU A 244 -13.20 2.23 -6.27
CA LEU A 244 -14.06 1.26 -6.97
C LEU A 244 -13.42 0.55 -8.19
N GLY A 245 -12.17 0.88 -8.54
CA GLY A 245 -11.39 0.29 -9.62
C GLY A 245 -10.61 -0.99 -9.27
N PHE A 246 -10.59 -1.45 -8.00
CA PHE A 246 -9.79 -2.62 -7.61
C PHE A 246 -10.63 -3.87 -7.32
N SER A 247 -10.14 -5.00 -7.87
CA SER A 247 -10.62 -6.38 -7.74
C SER A 247 -11.19 -6.80 -6.36
N PRO A 248 -10.68 -6.36 -5.20
CA PRO A 248 -11.29 -6.71 -3.91
C PRO A 248 -12.59 -5.95 -3.60
N GLY A 249 -12.70 -4.67 -3.97
CA GLY A 249 -13.85 -3.82 -3.65
C GLY A 249 -15.12 -4.24 -4.38
N ALA A 250 -15.01 -4.58 -5.67
CA ALA A 250 -16.13 -5.09 -6.46
C ALA A 250 -16.66 -6.43 -5.92
N LEU A 251 -15.76 -7.30 -5.43
CA LEU A 251 -16.12 -8.57 -4.80
C LEU A 251 -16.82 -8.35 -3.45
N ILE A 252 -16.33 -7.40 -2.64
CA ILE A 252 -16.97 -7.04 -1.37
C ILE A 252 -18.37 -6.46 -1.62
N ILE A 253 -18.53 -5.55 -2.58
CA ILE A 253 -19.84 -5.00 -2.97
C ILE A 253 -20.78 -6.11 -3.43
N TYR A 254 -20.28 -7.06 -4.23
CA TYR A 254 -21.05 -8.23 -4.64
C TYR A 254 -21.54 -9.07 -3.47
N ILE A 255 -20.67 -9.32 -2.48
CA ILE A 255 -21.02 -10.06 -1.26
C ILE A 255 -22.05 -9.27 -0.43
N ILE A 256 -21.90 -7.95 -0.31
CA ILE A 256 -22.87 -7.10 0.39
C ILE A 256 -24.24 -7.17 -0.29
N LEU A 257 -24.29 -7.02 -1.63
CA LEU A 257 -25.53 -7.15 -2.39
C LEU A 257 -26.17 -8.53 -2.24
N TRP A 258 -25.36 -9.60 -2.22
CA TRP A 258 -25.84 -10.94 -1.96
C TRP A 258 -26.46 -11.10 -0.56
N LEU A 259 -25.85 -10.50 0.46
CA LEU A 259 -26.34 -10.58 1.84
C LEU A 259 -27.61 -9.74 2.06
N VAL A 260 -27.69 -8.57 1.44
CA VAL A 260 -28.78 -7.59 1.66
C VAL A 260 -30.01 -7.90 0.80
N ILE A 261 -29.84 -8.40 -0.42
CA ILE A 261 -30.95 -8.60 -1.36
C ILE A 261 -31.60 -9.99 -1.12
N PRO A 262 -32.92 -10.06 -0.84
CA PRO A 262 -33.64 -11.33 -0.69
C PRO A 262 -33.84 -12.05 -2.04
N GLU A 263 -33.92 -13.38 -2.02
CA GLU A 263 -34.19 -14.22 -3.21
C GLU A 263 -35.66 -14.23 -3.53
N ALA A 264 -35.99 -14.10 -4.82
CA ALA A 264 -37.37 -14.25 -5.28
C ALA A 264 -37.78 -15.71 -5.09
N GLY A 265 -38.58 -15.97 -4.05
CA GLY A 265 -39.00 -17.30 -3.66
C GLY A 265 -40.27 -17.79 -4.34
N ASN A 266 -41.14 -16.86 -4.75
CA ASN A 266 -42.43 -17.16 -5.37
C ASN A 266 -42.60 -16.43 -6.72
N THR A 267 -43.58 -16.86 -7.52
CA THR A 267 -43.87 -16.29 -8.84
C THR A 267 -44.31 -14.83 -8.75
N ALA A 268 -45.02 -14.46 -7.69
CA ALA A 268 -45.42 -13.07 -7.44
C ALA A 268 -44.22 -12.11 -7.30
N GLU A 269 -43.17 -12.50 -6.56
CA GLU A 269 -41.93 -11.74 -6.38
C GLU A 269 -41.11 -11.66 -7.68
N LYS A 270 -41.13 -12.74 -8.48
CA LYS A 270 -40.50 -12.75 -9.81
C LYS A 270 -41.18 -11.78 -10.79
N LEU A 271 -42.51 -11.70 -10.75
CA LEU A 271 -43.27 -10.71 -11.52
C LEU A 271 -43.05 -9.29 -10.98
N GLU A 272 -42.93 -9.13 -9.66
CA GLU A 272 -42.66 -7.86 -9.00
C GLU A 272 -41.28 -7.29 -9.37
N MET A 273 -40.23 -8.13 -9.48
CA MET A 273 -38.91 -7.65 -9.93
C MET A 273 -38.92 -7.16 -11.39
N LYS A 274 -39.71 -7.78 -12.27
CA LYS A 274 -39.84 -7.37 -13.67
C LYS A 274 -40.71 -6.11 -13.82
N GLY A 275 -41.52 -5.79 -12.81
CA GLY A 275 -42.50 -4.71 -12.82
C GLY A 275 -43.75 -5.06 -13.63
N GLU A 276 -44.00 -6.35 -13.81
CA GLU A 276 -45.23 -6.86 -14.40
C GLU A 276 -46.37 -6.78 -13.37
N LYS A 277 -47.61 -6.78 -13.84
CA LYS A 277 -48.76 -6.83 -12.93
C LYS A 277 -48.82 -8.20 -12.28
N VAL A 278 -49.07 -8.23 -10.97
CA VAL A 278 -49.22 -9.47 -10.20
C VAL A 278 -50.73 -9.73 -10.05
N ASP A 279 -51.30 -10.41 -11.04
CA ASP A 279 -52.72 -10.78 -11.13
C ASP A 279 -52.90 -12.29 -11.31
N LEU A 280 -54.15 -12.78 -11.30
CA LEU A 280 -54.43 -14.21 -11.36
C LEU A 280 -53.82 -14.92 -12.58
N ASN A 281 -53.91 -14.29 -13.76
CA ASN A 281 -53.52 -14.89 -15.04
C ASN A 281 -52.00 -14.86 -15.25
N SER A 282 -51.33 -13.78 -14.81
CA SER A 282 -49.87 -13.70 -14.84
C SER A 282 -49.21 -14.74 -13.92
N ILE A 283 -49.76 -14.97 -12.72
CA ILE A 283 -49.29 -16.02 -11.82
C ILE A 283 -49.54 -17.40 -12.44
N LYS A 284 -50.75 -17.69 -12.94
CA LYS A 284 -51.07 -18.96 -13.64
C LYS A 284 -50.08 -19.24 -14.77
N ASN A 285 -49.93 -18.29 -15.71
CA ASN A 285 -49.13 -18.49 -16.91
C ASN A 285 -47.64 -18.71 -16.57
N SER A 286 -47.11 -17.97 -15.60
CA SER A 286 -45.71 -18.11 -15.19
C SER A 286 -45.44 -19.43 -14.48
N VAL A 287 -46.34 -19.91 -13.60
CA VAL A 287 -46.18 -21.23 -12.93
C VAL A 287 -46.25 -22.37 -13.95
N VAL A 288 -47.23 -22.34 -14.86
CA VAL A 288 -47.38 -23.36 -15.91
C VAL A 288 -46.17 -23.38 -16.86
N GLU A 289 -45.61 -22.22 -17.20
CA GLU A 289 -44.39 -22.13 -18.01
C GLU A 289 -43.16 -22.71 -17.30
N GLU A 290 -43.00 -22.43 -16.00
CA GLU A 290 -41.94 -23.01 -15.17
C GLU A 290 -42.04 -24.54 -15.09
N MET A 291 -43.24 -25.08 -14.86
CA MET A 291 -43.48 -26.52 -14.80
C MET A 291 -43.15 -27.23 -16.12
N LYS A 292 -43.56 -26.65 -17.26
CA LYS A 292 -43.19 -27.16 -18.60
C LYS A 292 -41.68 -27.17 -18.80
N GLY A 293 -40.97 -26.13 -18.34
CA GLY A 293 -39.52 -26.05 -18.40
C GLY A 293 -38.82 -27.11 -17.55
N VAL A 294 -39.34 -27.41 -16.35
CA VAL A 294 -38.85 -28.47 -15.46
C VAL A 294 -39.09 -29.84 -16.07
N GLN A 295 -40.28 -30.10 -16.64
CA GLN A 295 -40.61 -31.36 -17.31
C GLN A 295 -39.68 -31.63 -18.48
N GLN A 296 -39.43 -30.64 -19.35
CA GLN A 296 -38.48 -30.77 -20.46
C GLN A 296 -37.03 -31.03 -20.00
N ARG A 297 -36.60 -30.41 -18.89
CA ARG A 297 -35.28 -30.67 -18.29
C ARG A 297 -35.20 -32.07 -17.68
N ALA A 298 -36.26 -32.53 -17.03
CA ALA A 298 -36.37 -33.87 -16.45
C ALA A 298 -36.38 -34.96 -17.54
N GLU A 299 -37.04 -34.72 -18.67
CA GLU A 299 -37.02 -35.61 -19.83
C GLU A 299 -35.62 -35.70 -20.46
N LYS A 300 -34.93 -34.56 -20.64
CA LYS A 300 -33.53 -34.53 -21.11
C LYS A 300 -32.59 -35.27 -20.17
N LEU A 301 -32.71 -35.03 -18.86
CA LEU A 301 -31.88 -35.67 -17.85
C LEU A 301 -32.21 -37.17 -17.73
N GLY A 302 -33.48 -37.55 -17.91
CA GLY A 302 -33.92 -38.94 -18.01
C GLY A 302 -33.32 -39.66 -19.22
N GLN A 303 -33.25 -39.00 -20.38
CA GLN A 303 -32.58 -39.52 -21.57
C GLN A 303 -31.06 -39.64 -21.37
N GLU A 304 -30.40 -38.63 -20.80
CA GLU A 304 -28.96 -38.65 -20.50
C GLU A 304 -28.60 -39.72 -19.45
N VAL A 305 -29.41 -39.88 -18.41
CA VAL A 305 -29.25 -40.93 -17.38
C VAL A 305 -29.49 -42.31 -17.98
N ARG A 306 -30.42 -42.46 -18.93
CA ARG A 306 -30.66 -43.74 -19.63
C ARG A 306 -29.46 -44.13 -20.48
N THR A 307 -28.86 -43.17 -21.20
CA THR A 307 -27.61 -43.39 -21.94
C THR A 307 -26.40 -43.65 -21.02
N PHE A 308 -26.34 -43.00 -19.86
CA PHE A 308 -25.27 -43.20 -18.87
C PHE A 308 -25.42 -44.52 -18.09
N ALA A 309 -26.65 -44.96 -17.84
CA ALA A 309 -26.97 -46.22 -17.17
C ALA A 309 -26.68 -47.44 -18.05
N GLU A 310 -26.92 -47.34 -19.37
CA GLU A 310 -26.56 -48.38 -20.33
C GLU A 310 -25.02 -48.54 -20.47
N GLU A 311 -24.26 -47.45 -20.32
CA GLU A 311 -22.80 -47.48 -20.49
C GLU A 311 -22.01 -47.74 -19.19
N LYS A 312 -22.56 -47.44 -18.00
CA LYS A 312 -21.87 -47.57 -16.69
C LYS A 312 -22.62 -48.31 -15.58
N GLY A 313 -23.77 -48.93 -15.89
CA GLY A 313 -24.63 -49.58 -14.89
C GLY A 313 -24.04 -50.75 -14.08
N LYS A 314 -22.90 -51.33 -14.50
CA LYS A 314 -22.31 -52.48 -13.79
C LYS A 314 -21.30 -52.14 -12.68
N THR A 315 -20.90 -50.88 -12.51
CA THR A 315 -19.82 -50.52 -11.54
C THR A 315 -20.24 -49.57 -10.42
N MET A 316 -21.37 -48.86 -10.53
CA MET A 316 -21.75 -47.82 -9.55
C MET A 316 -22.76 -48.25 -8.47
N GLY A 317 -23.27 -49.49 -8.50
CA GLY A 317 -24.28 -49.95 -7.53
C GLY A 317 -23.76 -50.16 -6.09
N ALA A 318 -22.46 -50.38 -5.91
CA ALA A 318 -21.89 -50.71 -4.60
C ALA A 318 -21.41 -49.50 -3.79
N GLU A 319 -21.12 -48.36 -4.44
CA GLU A 319 -20.53 -47.18 -3.76
C GLU A 319 -21.58 -46.13 -3.34
N MET A 320 -22.79 -46.18 -3.90
CA MET A 320 -23.81 -45.14 -3.71
C MET A 320 -24.47 -45.19 -2.32
N SER A 321 -24.49 -46.36 -1.65
CA SER A 321 -25.14 -46.53 -0.35
C SER A 321 -24.36 -45.90 0.82
N THR A 322 -23.08 -45.57 0.61
CA THR A 322 -22.23 -44.93 1.64
C THR A 322 -22.25 -43.39 1.54
N VAL A 323 -22.61 -42.84 0.37
CA VAL A 323 -22.59 -41.40 0.10
C VAL A 323 -23.88 -40.71 0.59
N ALA A 324 -25.03 -41.40 0.56
CA ALA A 324 -26.33 -40.84 0.92
C ALA A 324 -26.48 -40.43 2.40
N LYS A 325 -25.70 -40.99 3.33
CA LYS A 325 -25.75 -40.62 4.77
C LYS A 325 -24.87 -39.42 5.15
N ARG A 326 -24.19 -38.76 4.20
CA ARG A 326 -23.22 -37.66 4.45
C ARG A 326 -23.68 -36.27 3.98
N SER A 327 -24.98 -36.09 3.77
CA SER A 327 -25.54 -34.94 3.03
C SER A 327 -25.74 -33.63 3.84
N SER A 328 -25.21 -33.49 5.06
CA SER A 328 -25.28 -32.22 5.82
C SER A 328 -23.96 -31.44 5.93
N ARG A 329 -22.89 -31.85 5.23
CA ARG A 329 -21.56 -31.19 5.23
C ARG A 329 -21.17 -30.45 3.94
N SER A 330 -21.95 -30.51 2.86
CA SER A 330 -21.49 -30.14 1.52
C SER A 330 -21.28 -28.63 1.30
N LEU A 331 -22.08 -27.75 1.88
CA LEU A 331 -21.92 -26.29 1.70
C LEU A 331 -20.69 -25.73 2.45
N GLY A 332 -20.43 -26.23 3.66
CA GLY A 332 -19.25 -25.85 4.43
C GLY A 332 -17.95 -26.28 3.74
N ASP A 333 -17.92 -27.48 3.15
CA ASP A 333 -16.76 -27.99 2.43
C ASP A 333 -16.47 -27.20 1.15
N ILE A 334 -17.51 -26.71 0.45
CA ILE A 334 -17.36 -25.82 -0.72
C ILE A 334 -16.78 -24.47 -0.30
N ILE A 335 -17.28 -23.88 0.80
CA ILE A 335 -16.74 -22.62 1.34
C ILE A 335 -15.27 -22.80 1.74
N VAL A 336 -14.94 -23.88 2.46
CA VAL A 336 -13.56 -24.20 2.85
C VAL A 336 -12.68 -24.42 1.62
N PHE A 337 -13.19 -25.08 0.58
CA PHE A 337 -12.47 -25.28 -0.69
C PHE A 337 -12.16 -23.94 -1.38
N ILE A 338 -13.14 -23.04 -1.48
CA ILE A 338 -12.97 -21.71 -2.08
C ILE A 338 -11.98 -20.87 -1.27
N VAL A 339 -12.11 -20.84 0.06
CA VAL A 339 -11.18 -20.12 0.95
C VAL A 339 -9.76 -20.67 0.80
N LYS A 340 -9.60 -21.99 0.70
CA LYS A 340 -8.30 -22.64 0.52
C LYS A 340 -7.70 -22.33 -0.87
N ALA A 341 -8.53 -22.32 -1.91
CA ALA A 341 -8.10 -21.95 -3.26
C ALA A 341 -7.65 -20.48 -3.30
N PHE A 342 -8.39 -19.59 -2.66
CA PHE A 342 -8.04 -18.17 -2.54
C PHE A 342 -6.76 -17.95 -1.72
N ALA A 343 -6.59 -18.67 -0.61
CA ALA A 343 -5.37 -18.62 0.19
C ALA A 343 -4.15 -19.09 -0.62
N TYR A 344 -4.25 -20.17 -1.39
CA TYR A 344 -3.16 -20.61 -2.26
C TYR A 344 -2.90 -19.65 -3.41
N PHE A 345 -3.93 -18.99 -3.95
CA PHE A 345 -3.78 -17.96 -4.97
C PHE A 345 -2.98 -16.76 -4.43
N ILE A 346 -3.30 -16.28 -3.23
CA ILE A 346 -2.57 -15.21 -2.54
C ILE A 346 -1.11 -15.63 -2.31
N ILE A 347 -0.88 -16.82 -1.75
CA ILE A 347 0.48 -17.35 -1.53
C ILE A 347 1.25 -17.46 -2.85
N GLY A 348 0.57 -17.86 -3.93
CA GLY A 348 1.14 -17.92 -5.27
C GLY A 348 1.55 -16.54 -5.79
N CYS A 349 0.71 -15.52 -5.61
CA CYS A 349 1.01 -14.14 -5.99
C CYS A 349 2.21 -13.58 -5.21
N PHE A 350 2.24 -13.76 -3.88
CA PHE A 350 3.39 -13.36 -3.07
C PHE A 350 4.67 -14.10 -3.47
N GLY A 351 4.57 -15.41 -3.73
CA GLY A 351 5.70 -16.20 -4.22
C GLY A 351 6.22 -15.70 -5.57
N PHE A 352 5.33 -15.37 -6.50
CA PHE A 352 5.69 -14.82 -7.80
C PHE A 352 6.32 -13.43 -7.69
N ALA A 353 5.71 -12.52 -6.93
CA ALA A 353 6.24 -11.18 -6.68
C ALA A 353 7.63 -11.23 -6.03
N PHE A 354 7.83 -12.14 -5.07
CA PHE A 354 9.12 -12.36 -4.43
C PHE A 354 10.18 -12.85 -5.43
N VAL A 355 9.85 -13.79 -6.31
CA VAL A 355 10.77 -14.24 -7.39
C VAL A 355 11.09 -13.11 -8.35
N ALA A 356 10.09 -12.32 -8.77
CA ALA A 356 10.29 -11.19 -9.66
C ALA A 356 11.21 -10.13 -9.03
N ALA A 357 11.03 -9.85 -7.73
CA ALA A 357 11.89 -8.93 -6.99
C ALA A 357 13.34 -9.44 -6.89
N LEU A 358 13.53 -10.73 -6.58
CA LEU A 358 14.87 -11.34 -6.55
C LEU A 358 15.53 -11.36 -7.93
N PHE A 359 14.75 -11.61 -8.98
CA PHE A 359 15.26 -11.58 -10.35
C PHE A 359 15.66 -10.16 -10.76
N ALA A 360 14.82 -9.16 -10.46
CA ALA A 360 15.15 -7.75 -10.69
C ALA A 360 16.42 -7.35 -9.92
N PHE A 361 16.56 -7.79 -8.67
CA PHE A 361 17.76 -7.55 -7.87
C PHE A 361 19.00 -8.26 -8.45
N ALA A 362 18.86 -9.49 -8.95
CA ALA A 362 19.94 -10.22 -9.63
C ALA A 362 20.42 -9.45 -10.88
N VAL A 363 19.47 -9.02 -11.72
CA VAL A 363 19.75 -8.26 -12.94
C VAL A 363 20.41 -6.93 -12.60
N ALA A 364 19.89 -6.19 -11.62
CA ALA A 364 20.52 -4.97 -11.11
C ALA A 364 21.96 -5.22 -10.63
N SER A 365 22.18 -6.28 -9.85
CA SER A 365 23.49 -6.66 -9.33
C SER A 365 24.52 -6.93 -10.43
N ILE A 366 24.11 -7.54 -11.55
CA ILE A 366 24.97 -7.75 -12.73
C ILE A 366 25.37 -6.39 -13.35
N GLY A 367 24.46 -5.42 -13.39
CA GLY A 367 24.75 -4.07 -13.89
C GLY A 367 25.77 -3.30 -13.06
N VAL A 368 25.74 -3.49 -11.74
CA VAL A 368 26.69 -2.85 -10.81
C VAL A 368 28.01 -3.63 -10.71
N PHE A 369 28.05 -4.86 -11.20
CA PHE A 369 29.15 -5.79 -10.94
C PHE A 369 30.54 -5.25 -11.35
N PRO A 370 30.72 -4.49 -12.45
CA PRO A 370 32.02 -3.88 -12.76
C PRO A 370 32.55 -2.93 -11.67
N LEU A 371 31.68 -2.29 -10.88
CA LEU A 371 32.11 -1.42 -9.78
C LEU A 371 32.73 -2.20 -8.62
N LYS A 372 32.55 -3.53 -8.57
CA LYS A 372 33.17 -4.36 -7.53
C LYS A 372 34.69 -4.20 -7.51
N ASP A 373 35.32 -4.02 -8.67
CA ASP A 373 36.77 -3.94 -8.80
C ASP A 373 37.32 -2.63 -8.21
N PHE A 374 36.47 -1.61 -8.07
CA PHE A 374 36.79 -0.36 -7.40
C PHE A 374 36.37 -0.35 -5.93
N LEU A 375 35.55 -1.29 -5.46
CA LEU A 375 34.99 -1.29 -4.11
C LEU A 375 35.58 -2.37 -3.21
N LEU A 376 35.64 -3.61 -3.70
CA LEU A 376 36.02 -4.78 -2.93
C LEU A 376 37.53 -5.02 -2.99
N THR A 377 38.10 -5.40 -1.84
CA THR A 377 39.50 -5.88 -1.81
C THR A 377 39.64 -7.21 -2.55
N ASP A 378 40.81 -7.41 -3.15
CA ASP A 378 41.16 -8.67 -3.77
C ASP A 378 41.31 -9.77 -2.71
N GLY A 379 40.92 -11.01 -3.07
CA GLY A 379 40.88 -12.13 -2.13
C GLY A 379 39.48 -12.41 -1.58
N TRP A 380 39.33 -12.47 -0.24
CA TRP A 380 38.14 -13.05 0.39
C TRP A 380 36.85 -12.27 0.11
N GLN A 381 36.90 -10.94 0.02
CA GLN A 381 35.71 -10.13 -0.30
C GLN A 381 35.16 -10.46 -1.70
N ASN A 382 36.02 -10.67 -2.69
CA ASN A 382 35.60 -11.07 -4.03
C ASN A 382 34.90 -12.44 -4.03
N TYR A 383 35.47 -13.45 -3.34
CA TYR A 383 34.84 -14.76 -3.23
C TYR A 383 33.49 -14.71 -2.49
N LEU A 384 33.42 -13.92 -1.41
CA LEU A 384 32.18 -13.73 -0.66
C LEU A 384 31.11 -13.01 -1.50
N ALA A 385 31.48 -12.03 -2.32
CA ALA A 385 30.54 -11.34 -3.21
C ALA A 385 29.95 -12.28 -4.27
N TRP A 386 30.78 -13.12 -4.89
CA TRP A 386 30.30 -14.19 -5.78
C TRP A 386 29.42 -15.21 -5.03
N GLY A 387 29.82 -15.58 -3.81
CA GLY A 387 29.05 -16.46 -2.94
C GLY A 387 27.67 -15.89 -2.61
N THR A 388 27.57 -14.61 -2.31
CA THR A 388 26.29 -13.92 -2.12
C THR A 388 25.47 -13.93 -3.41
N LEU A 389 26.04 -13.55 -4.56
CA LEU A 389 25.31 -13.53 -5.81
C LEU A 389 24.74 -14.91 -6.19
N ILE A 390 25.52 -15.98 -6.01
CA ILE A 390 25.12 -17.35 -6.33
C ILE A 390 24.15 -17.91 -5.28
N PHE A 391 24.53 -17.90 -4.01
CA PHE A 391 23.80 -18.63 -2.97
C PHE A 391 22.66 -17.83 -2.34
N PHE A 392 22.79 -16.51 -2.24
CA PHE A 392 21.76 -15.68 -1.63
C PHE A 392 20.67 -15.33 -2.64
N ILE A 393 21.04 -15.01 -3.88
CA ILE A 393 20.08 -14.55 -4.90
C ILE A 393 19.59 -15.72 -5.77
N ALA A 394 20.49 -16.55 -6.32
CA ALA A 394 20.07 -17.57 -7.29
C ALA A 394 19.37 -18.79 -6.64
N VAL A 395 19.77 -19.19 -5.44
CA VAL A 395 19.21 -20.39 -4.76
C VAL A 395 17.70 -20.25 -4.48
N PRO A 396 17.16 -19.13 -3.96
CA PRO A 396 15.71 -18.99 -3.81
C PRO A 396 14.96 -19.04 -5.16
N VAL A 397 15.51 -18.40 -6.20
CA VAL A 397 14.91 -18.40 -7.54
C VAL A 397 14.85 -19.82 -8.12
N ILE A 398 15.98 -20.54 -8.11
CA ILE A 398 16.07 -21.93 -8.56
C ILE A 398 15.20 -22.84 -7.67
N GLY A 399 15.18 -22.62 -6.36
CA GLY A 399 14.36 -23.37 -5.41
C GLY A 399 12.86 -23.28 -5.74
N ILE A 400 12.38 -22.07 -6.06
CA ILE A 400 10.98 -21.86 -6.44
C ILE A 400 10.68 -22.45 -7.81
N ILE A 401 11.53 -22.22 -8.81
CA ILE A 401 11.38 -22.82 -10.15
C ILE A 401 11.33 -24.35 -10.07
N THR A 402 12.25 -24.97 -9.33
CA THR A 402 12.28 -26.43 -9.17
C THR A 402 11.09 -26.95 -8.38
N TRP A 403 10.54 -26.16 -7.44
CA TRP A 403 9.29 -26.48 -6.74
C TRP A 403 8.08 -26.43 -7.69
N VAL A 404 7.96 -25.40 -8.54
CA VAL A 404 6.89 -25.26 -9.54
C VAL A 404 6.93 -26.41 -10.56
N ILE A 405 8.10 -26.67 -11.16
CA ILE A 405 8.27 -27.75 -12.15
C ILE A 405 7.88 -29.09 -11.54
N ARG A 406 8.31 -29.37 -10.30
CA ARG A 406 7.94 -30.62 -9.63
C ARG A 406 6.45 -30.72 -9.31
N ARG A 407 5.82 -29.60 -8.96
CA ARG A 407 4.39 -29.55 -8.68
C ARG A 407 3.59 -29.89 -9.95
N LEU A 408 4.01 -29.40 -11.11
CA LEU A 408 3.40 -29.68 -12.41
C LEU A 408 3.69 -31.11 -12.90
N ALA A 409 4.94 -31.57 -12.82
CA ALA A 409 5.37 -32.88 -13.33
C ALA A 409 5.00 -34.08 -12.42
N LYS A 410 4.29 -33.84 -11.30
CA LYS A 410 3.86 -34.87 -10.33
C LYS A 410 4.98 -35.84 -9.86
N MET A 411 6.25 -35.41 -9.89
CA MET A 411 7.38 -36.28 -9.56
C MET A 411 7.42 -36.62 -8.06
N LYS A 412 7.60 -37.91 -7.73
CA LYS A 412 7.64 -38.45 -6.36
C LYS A 412 9.06 -38.55 -5.76
N SER A 413 10.01 -37.76 -6.24
CA SER A 413 11.40 -37.75 -5.73
C SER A 413 11.48 -37.32 -4.25
N ASN A 414 12.57 -37.69 -3.55
CA ASN A 414 12.82 -37.46 -2.12
C ASN A 414 12.74 -35.97 -1.75
N ARG A 415 11.56 -35.55 -1.27
CA ARG A 415 11.25 -34.15 -0.92
C ARG A 415 12.02 -33.64 0.29
N LYS A 416 12.53 -34.52 1.16
CA LYS A 416 13.27 -34.13 2.37
C LYS A 416 14.68 -33.68 2.01
N LEU A 417 15.43 -34.53 1.29
CA LEU A 417 16.82 -34.23 0.92
C LEU A 417 16.92 -32.91 0.15
N LEU A 418 16.07 -32.72 -0.86
CA LEU A 418 16.07 -31.50 -1.66
C LEU A 418 15.80 -30.24 -0.82
N ARG A 419 14.84 -30.32 0.11
CA ARG A 419 14.54 -29.19 0.98
C ARG A 419 15.73 -28.85 1.87
N PHE A 420 16.39 -29.87 2.43
CA PHE A 420 17.61 -29.65 3.22
C PHE A 420 18.73 -29.04 2.38
N THR A 421 18.96 -29.51 1.15
CA THR A 421 19.99 -28.93 0.27
C THR A 421 19.73 -27.47 -0.04
N PHE A 422 18.50 -27.09 -0.40
CA PHE A 422 18.17 -25.68 -0.67
C PHE A 422 18.29 -24.79 0.57
N ILE A 423 17.86 -25.29 1.73
CA ILE A 423 18.01 -24.56 3.00
C ILE A 423 19.48 -24.39 3.36
N SER A 424 20.29 -25.44 3.27
CA SER A 424 21.72 -25.38 3.55
C SER A 424 22.45 -24.40 2.62
N LEU A 425 22.15 -24.43 1.32
CA LEU A 425 22.74 -23.50 0.36
C LEU A 425 22.32 -22.05 0.64
N TYR A 426 21.07 -21.81 1.05
CA TYR A 426 20.63 -20.46 1.38
C TYR A 426 21.26 -19.94 2.68
N ILE A 427 21.48 -20.80 3.67
CA ILE A 427 22.23 -20.46 4.90
C ILE A 427 23.67 -20.08 4.54
N ILE A 428 24.32 -20.81 3.62
CA ILE A 428 25.64 -20.43 3.11
C ILE A 428 25.59 -19.05 2.45
N GLY A 429 24.54 -18.75 1.67
CA GLY A 429 24.34 -17.43 1.08
C GLY A 429 24.26 -16.30 2.11
N TRP A 430 23.49 -16.50 3.19
CA TRP A 430 23.44 -15.56 4.32
C TRP A 430 24.78 -15.39 5.01
N ALA A 431 25.51 -16.49 5.26
CA ALA A 431 26.84 -16.42 5.84
C ALA A 431 27.79 -15.61 4.96
N CYS A 432 27.82 -15.88 3.64
CA CYS A 432 28.61 -15.11 2.68
C CYS A 432 28.27 -13.61 2.72
N PHE A 433 26.98 -13.27 2.72
CA PHE A 433 26.52 -11.88 2.78
C PHE A 433 26.94 -11.17 4.07
N ILE A 434 26.76 -11.80 5.23
CA ILE A 434 27.12 -11.21 6.52
C ILE A 434 28.64 -11.03 6.64
N PHE A 435 29.42 -12.04 6.24
CA PHE A 435 30.88 -11.92 6.25
C PHE A 435 31.39 -10.89 5.25
N LEU A 436 30.77 -10.78 4.07
CA LEU A 436 31.11 -9.74 3.09
C LEU A 436 30.87 -8.37 3.70
N LEU A 437 29.69 -8.15 4.27
CA LEU A 437 29.32 -6.89 4.89
C LEU A 437 30.28 -6.53 6.04
N ALA A 438 30.59 -7.48 6.92
CA ALA A 438 31.55 -7.28 8.01
C ALA A 438 32.96 -6.95 7.49
N SER A 439 33.42 -7.62 6.45
CA SER A 439 34.74 -7.37 5.86
C SER A 439 34.81 -6.02 5.16
N VAL A 440 33.82 -5.68 4.33
CA VAL A 440 33.75 -4.39 3.63
C VAL A 440 33.65 -3.25 4.63
N THR A 441 32.79 -3.35 5.65
CA THR A 441 32.66 -2.31 6.68
C THR A 441 33.95 -2.13 7.48
N SER A 442 34.71 -3.20 7.72
CA SER A 442 36.01 -3.10 8.40
C SER A 442 37.04 -2.25 7.63
N ASP A 443 36.93 -2.19 6.30
CA ASP A 443 37.82 -1.37 5.47
C ASP A 443 37.62 0.13 5.64
N PHE A 444 36.52 0.56 6.26
CA PHE A 444 36.21 1.98 6.51
C PHE A 444 36.44 2.39 7.96
N LYS A 445 36.98 1.50 8.79
CA LYS A 445 37.03 1.64 10.26
C LYS A 445 37.83 2.85 10.74
N SER A 446 38.99 3.12 10.15
CA SER A 446 39.91 4.18 10.58
C SER A 446 40.04 5.26 9.51
N THR A 447 40.09 6.52 9.91
CA THR A 447 40.44 7.64 9.01
C THR A 447 41.95 7.95 9.08
N ASN A 448 42.48 8.77 8.20
CA ASN A 448 43.89 9.18 8.17
C ASN A 448 44.17 10.42 9.06
N ASN A 449 45.44 10.69 9.33
CA ASN A 449 45.91 11.93 9.94
C ASN A 449 45.68 13.11 9.00
N ILE A 450 45.05 14.14 9.54
CA ILE A 450 44.76 15.38 8.83
C ILE A 450 46.06 16.16 8.74
N ILE A 451 46.57 16.30 7.52
CA ILE A 451 47.76 17.10 7.21
C ILE A 451 47.31 18.20 6.26
N GLU A 452 47.49 19.45 6.66
CA GLU A 452 47.31 20.60 5.78
C GLU A 452 48.54 20.78 4.90
N GLN A 453 48.36 20.67 3.59
CA GLN A 453 49.40 20.93 2.60
C GLN A 453 49.21 22.34 2.03
N ASP A 454 50.23 23.19 2.18
CA ASP A 454 50.27 24.52 1.55
C ASP A 454 50.50 24.39 0.03
N ILE A 455 49.67 25.07 -0.76
CA ILE A 455 49.82 25.15 -2.21
C ILE A 455 50.50 26.47 -2.58
N THR A 456 51.60 26.38 -3.31
CA THR A 456 52.33 27.56 -3.79
C THR A 456 51.57 28.22 -4.95
N LEU A 457 51.19 29.48 -4.73
CA LEU A 457 50.48 30.30 -5.70
C LEU A 457 51.47 31.04 -6.60
N SER A 458 51.23 31.05 -7.92
CA SER A 458 52.07 31.76 -8.89
C SER A 458 51.96 33.29 -8.78
N ASN A 459 50.78 33.79 -8.41
CA ASN A 459 50.54 35.20 -8.12
C ASN A 459 49.55 35.35 -6.94
N PRO A 460 50.03 35.34 -5.69
CA PRO A 460 49.16 35.41 -4.52
C PRO A 460 48.57 36.82 -4.27
N SER A 461 49.05 37.83 -5.00
CA SER A 461 48.66 39.24 -4.79
C SER A 461 47.54 39.73 -5.70
N VAL A 462 46.98 38.89 -6.57
CA VAL A 462 45.85 39.22 -7.46
C VAL A 462 44.70 39.90 -6.71
N ALA A 463 43.93 40.76 -7.38
CA ALA A 463 42.77 41.45 -6.77
C ALA A 463 41.52 40.55 -6.68
N LYS A 464 41.39 39.60 -7.61
CA LYS A 464 40.29 38.66 -7.72
C LYS A 464 40.83 37.27 -8.01
N LEU A 465 40.26 36.25 -7.35
CA LEU A 465 40.55 34.85 -7.62
C LEU A 465 39.28 34.12 -8.09
N GLU A 466 39.32 33.55 -9.30
CA GLU A 466 38.25 32.72 -9.85
C GLU A 466 38.64 31.26 -9.75
N ILE A 467 37.84 30.46 -9.06
CA ILE A 467 38.08 29.04 -8.83
C ILE A 467 37.29 28.28 -9.90
N SER A 468 38.00 27.48 -10.70
CA SER A 468 37.46 26.72 -11.82
C SER A 468 38.14 25.35 -11.92
N ASN A 469 37.60 24.45 -12.75
CA ASN A 469 38.19 23.13 -12.98
C ASN A 469 39.09 23.11 -14.24
N ASN A 470 40.13 22.28 -14.21
CA ASN A 470 41.16 22.17 -15.25
C ASN A 470 40.69 21.55 -16.58
N SER A 471 39.51 20.94 -16.64
CA SER A 471 38.91 20.47 -17.91
C SER A 471 37.44 20.07 -17.78
N PRO A 472 36.66 20.13 -18.88
CA PRO A 472 35.40 19.41 -18.96
C PRO A 472 35.73 17.92 -19.07
N LEU A 473 35.60 17.15 -17.99
CA LEU A 473 35.30 15.72 -18.17
C LEU A 473 34.03 15.71 -19.02
N LYS A 474 34.16 15.40 -20.32
CA LYS A 474 33.01 15.16 -21.20
C LYS A 474 32.11 14.22 -20.40
N LYS A 475 30.85 14.62 -20.21
CA LYS A 475 29.82 13.68 -19.79
C LYS A 475 29.72 12.67 -20.93
N TYR A 476 30.55 11.64 -20.91
CA TYR A 476 30.33 10.49 -21.76
C TYR A 476 29.12 9.78 -21.14
N TYR A 477 27.93 10.24 -21.55
CA TYR A 477 26.72 9.45 -21.45
C TYR A 477 26.91 8.25 -22.37
N ARG A 478 27.66 7.25 -21.92
CA ARG A 478 27.47 5.90 -22.42
C ARG A 478 26.10 5.50 -21.89
N ASN A 479 25.20 5.09 -22.78
CA ASN A 479 23.88 4.54 -22.41
C ASN A 479 24.10 3.28 -21.56
N ASN A 480 24.39 3.47 -20.29
CA ASN A 480 24.21 2.44 -19.30
C ASN A 480 22.74 2.50 -18.92
N TRP A 481 22.07 1.37 -19.04
CA TRP A 481 20.72 1.12 -18.53
C TRP A 481 20.56 1.47 -17.02
N LEU A 482 21.67 1.70 -16.31
CA LEU A 482 21.72 2.09 -14.90
C LEU A 482 22.90 3.06 -14.63
N THR A 483 22.61 4.26 -14.13
CA THR A 483 23.59 5.30 -13.76
C THR A 483 23.78 5.35 -12.25
N PHE A 484 25.02 5.25 -11.77
CA PHE A 484 25.36 5.35 -10.35
C PHE A 484 26.18 6.61 -10.08
N GLU A 485 25.54 7.66 -9.57
CA GLU A 485 26.28 8.78 -9.01
C GLU A 485 26.84 8.36 -7.64
N PRO A 486 28.15 8.57 -7.37
CA PRO A 486 29.02 9.61 -7.91
C PRO A 486 30.06 9.08 -8.90
N PHE A 487 29.99 7.80 -9.31
CA PHE A 487 30.97 7.15 -10.17
C PHE A 487 30.73 7.55 -11.62
N GLN A 488 31.45 8.57 -12.09
CA GLN A 488 31.40 9.06 -13.48
C GLN A 488 32.58 8.51 -14.29
N ASN A 489 32.35 8.23 -15.58
CA ASN A 489 33.35 7.78 -16.54
C ASN A 489 34.14 6.55 -16.07
N LEU A 490 33.50 5.37 -16.14
CA LEU A 490 34.21 4.09 -16.03
C LEU A 490 35.14 3.94 -17.26
N ASP A 491 36.36 4.43 -17.14
CA ASP A 491 37.47 3.95 -17.96
C ASP A 491 37.86 2.56 -17.45
N ASP A 492 38.57 1.77 -18.27
CA ASP A 492 38.83 0.36 -17.95
C ASP A 492 39.50 0.21 -16.58
N ASP A 493 40.35 1.13 -16.13
CA ASP A 493 41.12 1.02 -14.87
C ASP A 493 40.90 2.14 -13.84
N THR A 494 40.15 3.20 -14.18
CA THR A 494 39.96 4.36 -13.29
C THR A 494 38.54 4.88 -13.29
N VAL A 495 38.05 5.27 -12.11
CA VAL A 495 36.76 5.93 -11.92
C VAL A 495 36.96 7.22 -11.15
N PHE A 496 36.25 8.28 -11.52
CA PHE A 496 36.33 9.56 -10.82
C PHE A 496 35.19 9.71 -9.80
N VAL A 497 35.54 10.20 -8.60
CA VAL A 497 34.59 10.53 -7.53
C VAL A 497 34.62 12.02 -7.24
N GLU A 498 33.45 12.65 -7.20
CA GLU A 498 33.28 14.11 -7.00
C GLU A 498 33.26 14.53 -5.51
N ASN A 499 34.10 13.90 -4.67
CA ASN A 499 34.20 14.18 -3.23
C ASN A 499 35.18 15.34 -2.92
N VAL A 500 34.98 16.49 -3.57
CA VAL A 500 35.82 17.69 -3.41
C VAL A 500 35.00 18.82 -2.79
N SER A 501 35.52 19.40 -1.71
CA SER A 501 34.88 20.49 -0.97
C SER A 501 35.77 21.73 -0.93
N ILE A 502 35.14 22.90 -0.97
CA ILE A 502 35.84 24.19 -0.92
C ILE A 502 35.34 24.98 0.28
N LYS A 503 36.28 25.30 1.18
CA LYS A 503 36.08 26.21 2.30
C LYS A 503 36.70 27.56 1.97
N ILE A 504 35.99 28.63 2.28
CA ILE A 504 36.46 30.01 2.09
C ILE A 504 36.62 30.64 3.48
N ILE A 505 37.83 31.11 3.78
CA ILE A 505 38.18 31.66 5.10
C ILE A 505 38.89 33.00 4.90
N LYS A 506 38.80 33.89 5.90
CA LYS A 506 39.57 35.15 5.90
C LYS A 506 41.07 34.86 6.07
N SER A 507 41.91 35.46 5.23
CA SER A 507 43.36 35.43 5.36
C SER A 507 43.82 36.37 6.47
N THR A 508 44.86 35.97 7.20
CA THR A 508 45.56 36.85 8.14
C THR A 508 46.52 37.80 7.43
N ASN A 509 46.87 37.49 6.18
CA ASN A 509 47.87 38.21 5.38
C ASN A 509 47.18 38.97 4.23
N ASP A 510 47.90 39.90 3.60
CA ASP A 510 47.41 40.65 2.43
C ASP A 510 47.48 39.86 1.10
N SER A 511 47.90 38.59 1.17
CA SER A 511 48.02 37.70 0.02
C SER A 511 47.07 36.50 0.14
N PHE A 512 46.59 36.01 -1.00
CA PHE A 512 45.85 34.74 -1.05
C PHE A 512 46.75 33.61 -0.55
N ARG A 513 46.16 32.67 0.17
CA ARG A 513 46.78 31.39 0.55
C ARG A 513 45.77 30.29 0.27
N VAL A 514 46.25 29.15 -0.23
CA VAL A 514 45.41 27.97 -0.48
C VAL A 514 46.04 26.79 0.22
N THR A 515 45.25 26.08 1.02
CA THR A 515 45.65 24.81 1.63
C THR A 515 44.78 23.67 1.13
N LEU A 516 45.37 22.48 1.11
CA LEU A 516 44.77 21.25 0.66
C LEU A 516 44.83 20.22 1.78
N ILE A 517 43.69 19.65 2.14
CA ILE A 517 43.60 18.50 3.06
C ILE A 517 43.11 17.30 2.26
N LYS A 518 43.85 16.20 2.40
CA LYS A 518 43.55 14.90 1.79
C LYS A 518 43.07 13.94 2.86
N MET A 519 41.91 13.33 2.63
CA MET A 519 41.31 12.37 3.55
C MET A 519 40.98 11.05 2.86
N ALA A 520 41.13 9.96 3.60
CA ALA A 520 40.79 8.60 3.20
C ALA A 520 40.50 7.75 4.44
N ASN A 521 39.76 6.67 4.24
CA ASN A 521 39.56 5.64 5.25
C ASN A 521 40.40 4.40 4.94
N GLY A 522 40.54 3.53 5.93
CA GLY A 522 41.21 2.25 5.82
C GLY A 522 40.87 1.34 7.00
N ASN A 523 41.24 0.07 6.86
CA ASN A 523 41.14 -0.91 7.96
C ASN A 523 41.98 -0.51 9.20
N THR A 524 43.02 0.29 8.99
CA THR A 524 43.93 0.82 10.00
C THR A 524 44.27 2.27 9.67
N ARG A 525 44.68 3.05 10.67
CA ARG A 525 45.15 4.43 10.43
C ARG A 525 46.28 4.50 9.40
N ARG A 526 47.21 3.54 9.45
CA ARG A 526 48.38 3.48 8.54
C ARG A 526 47.97 3.24 7.08
N SER A 527 46.99 2.37 6.84
CA SER A 527 46.49 2.15 5.47
C SER A 527 45.76 3.39 4.95
N ALA A 528 44.96 4.03 5.80
CA ALA A 528 44.31 5.31 5.49
C ALA A 528 45.33 6.42 5.16
N ASP A 529 46.41 6.55 5.95
CA ASP A 529 47.50 7.52 5.72
C ASP A 529 48.21 7.28 4.39
N THR A 530 48.48 6.02 4.04
CA THR A 530 49.09 5.64 2.75
C THR A 530 48.18 6.05 1.60
N LEU A 531 46.89 5.74 1.69
CA LEU A 531 45.92 6.04 0.65
C LEU A 531 45.74 7.54 0.42
N ALA A 532 45.67 8.32 1.51
CA ALA A 532 45.57 9.78 1.43
C ALA A 532 46.81 10.43 0.79
N ARG A 533 48.00 9.82 0.94
CA ARG A 533 49.24 10.27 0.29
C ARG A 533 49.28 9.92 -1.20
N LEU A 534 48.83 8.72 -1.57
CA LEU A 534 48.78 8.27 -2.96
C LEU A 534 47.74 9.02 -3.80
N MET A 535 46.68 9.52 -3.15
CA MET A 535 45.62 10.28 -3.81
C MET A 535 46.18 11.47 -4.61
N SER A 536 46.03 11.42 -5.93
CA SER A 536 46.41 12.50 -6.85
C SER A 536 45.28 13.53 -6.94
N PHE A 537 45.61 14.80 -6.66
CA PHE A 537 44.71 15.92 -6.81
C PHE A 537 45.54 17.20 -6.97
N ASN A 538 45.41 17.86 -8.11
CA ASN A 538 46.21 19.02 -8.48
C ASN A 538 45.44 20.32 -8.27
N VAL A 539 46.16 21.32 -7.76
CA VAL A 539 45.70 22.69 -7.57
C VAL A 539 46.77 23.60 -8.17
N THR A 540 46.44 24.34 -9.21
CA THR A 540 47.40 25.22 -9.89
C THR A 540 46.80 26.59 -10.16
N GLN A 541 47.58 27.65 -9.99
CA GLN A 541 47.14 29.01 -10.31
C GLN A 541 47.71 29.47 -11.66
N ARG A 542 46.83 29.98 -12.51
CA ARG A 542 47.17 30.74 -13.72
C ARG A 542 46.56 32.14 -13.60
N ASP A 543 47.40 33.13 -13.34
CA ASP A 543 46.99 34.52 -13.12
C ASP A 543 45.91 34.66 -12.03
N SER A 544 44.71 35.10 -12.39
CA SER A 544 43.56 35.26 -11.49
C SER A 544 42.72 34.00 -11.35
N LEU A 545 43.14 32.87 -11.94
CA LEU A 545 42.35 31.66 -12.02
C LEU A 545 43.02 30.49 -11.27
N LEU A 546 42.31 29.91 -10.31
CA LEU A 546 42.71 28.72 -9.57
C LEU A 546 42.06 27.50 -10.22
N LEU A 547 42.88 26.68 -10.89
CA LEU A 547 42.48 25.45 -11.57
C LEU A 547 42.58 24.25 -10.62
N LEU A 548 41.46 23.56 -10.47
CA LEU A 548 41.31 22.35 -9.66
C LEU A 548 41.03 21.13 -10.55
N ASP A 549 41.45 19.95 -10.11
CA ASP A 549 40.96 18.71 -10.72
C ASP A 549 39.45 18.54 -10.45
N LYS A 550 38.69 18.05 -11.44
CA LYS A 550 37.22 17.95 -11.34
C LYS A 550 36.76 16.88 -10.34
N GLY A 551 37.55 15.85 -10.13
CA GLY A 551 37.24 14.74 -9.23
C GLY A 551 38.51 14.00 -8.82
N ILE A 552 38.35 13.09 -7.87
CA ILE A 552 39.41 12.25 -7.34
C ILE A 552 39.45 10.98 -8.17
N ALA A 553 40.59 10.64 -8.75
CA ALA A 553 40.79 9.38 -9.47
C ALA A 553 40.87 8.21 -8.47
N ILE A 554 40.03 7.21 -8.66
CA ILE A 554 40.02 5.95 -7.93
C ILE A 554 40.44 4.84 -8.88
N THR A 555 41.53 4.15 -8.55
CA THR A 555 42.04 3.04 -9.35
C THR A 555 41.54 1.70 -8.81
N LYS A 556 41.68 0.65 -9.61
CA LYS A 556 41.42 -0.74 -9.18
C LYS A 556 42.40 -1.20 -8.10
N GLU A 557 43.57 -0.58 -7.96
CA GLU A 557 44.54 -0.94 -6.92
C GLU A 557 44.19 -0.26 -5.59
N ASP A 558 43.93 1.04 -5.62
CA ASP A 558 43.71 1.86 -4.43
C ASP A 558 42.32 1.63 -3.82
N LYS A 559 41.34 1.28 -4.67
CA LYS A 559 39.92 1.09 -4.33
C LYS A 559 39.30 2.33 -3.69
N PHE A 560 37.97 2.40 -3.65
CA PHE A 560 37.26 3.48 -2.98
C PHE A 560 37.21 3.22 -1.46
N ARG A 561 37.75 4.14 -0.69
CA ARG A 561 37.73 4.15 0.78
C ARG A 561 37.35 5.53 1.30
N ASN A 562 36.25 6.09 0.77
CA ASN A 562 35.75 7.40 1.18
C ASN A 562 36.81 8.52 1.01
N GLN A 563 37.55 8.48 -0.10
CA GLN A 563 38.52 9.52 -0.41
C GLN A 563 37.83 10.87 -0.56
N ARG A 564 38.45 11.90 0.02
CA ARG A 564 37.91 13.26 0.05
C ARG A 564 39.04 14.29 0.01
N VAL A 565 38.77 15.39 -0.66
CA VAL A 565 39.65 16.54 -0.70
C VAL A 565 38.92 17.77 -0.17
N ILE A 566 39.55 18.49 0.75
CA ILE A 566 39.08 19.78 1.26
C ILE A 566 40.09 20.83 0.85
N ILE A 567 39.63 21.86 0.15
CA ILE A 567 40.45 22.97 -0.30
C ILE A 567 40.02 24.19 0.50
N THR A 568 40.95 24.78 1.25
CA THR A 568 40.68 26.01 2.00
C THR A 568 41.34 27.17 1.30
N VAL A 569 40.53 28.12 0.85
CA VAL A 569 40.99 29.35 0.20
C VAL A 569 40.91 30.49 1.20
N TYR A 570 42.08 30.98 1.60
CA TYR A 570 42.25 32.12 2.49
C TYR A 570 42.28 33.42 1.68
N ILE A 571 41.33 34.31 1.94
CA ILE A 571 41.11 35.54 1.17
C ILE A 571 41.44 36.77 2.02
N PRO A 572 42.34 37.65 1.57
CA PRO A 572 42.61 38.94 2.23
C PRO A 572 41.42 39.88 2.19
N VAL A 573 41.30 40.75 3.21
CA VAL A 573 40.25 41.77 3.25
C VAL A 573 40.39 42.71 2.06
N GLY A 574 39.27 43.00 1.38
CA GLY A 574 39.21 43.85 0.18
C GLY A 574 39.35 43.10 -1.14
N LYS A 575 39.79 41.83 -1.13
CA LYS A 575 39.94 41.02 -2.35
C LYS A 575 38.69 40.22 -2.68
N GLN A 576 38.54 39.86 -3.95
CA GLN A 576 37.35 39.19 -4.47
C GLN A 576 37.58 37.71 -4.77
N VAL A 577 36.53 36.90 -4.67
CA VAL A 577 36.51 35.50 -5.07
C VAL A 577 35.24 35.16 -5.84
N ARG A 578 35.35 34.24 -6.79
CA ARG A 578 34.20 33.61 -7.46
C ARG A 578 34.47 32.12 -7.59
N VAL A 579 33.52 31.28 -7.22
CA VAL A 579 33.62 29.83 -7.43
C VAL A 579 32.70 29.44 -8.56
N ASN A 580 33.23 28.84 -9.62
CA ASN A 580 32.41 28.43 -10.76
C ASN A 580 31.48 27.26 -10.39
N LYS A 581 30.26 27.22 -10.93
CA LYS A 581 29.30 26.11 -10.68
C LYS A 581 29.81 24.72 -11.03
N ASN A 582 30.78 24.64 -11.94
CA ASN A 582 31.38 23.38 -12.35
C ASN A 582 32.36 22.84 -11.29
N VAL A 583 32.70 23.67 -10.29
CA VAL A 583 33.62 23.34 -9.20
C VAL A 583 32.84 22.80 -8.02
N GLY A 584 32.70 21.48 -8.05
CA GLY A 584 32.04 20.70 -7.02
C GLY A 584 30.52 20.79 -7.06
N TRP A 585 29.91 19.62 -6.81
CA TRP A 585 28.64 19.34 -6.14
C TRP A 585 27.47 18.79 -6.98
N ASN A 586 26.94 17.68 -6.47
CA ASN A 586 25.57 17.51 -5.96
C ASN A 586 25.47 16.22 -5.10
N ASN A 587 26.54 15.42 -5.04
CA ASN A 587 26.49 14.04 -4.60
C ASN A 587 27.71 13.65 -3.74
N SER A 588 28.04 14.45 -2.72
CA SER A 588 29.07 14.02 -1.76
C SER A 588 28.55 12.77 -1.04
N ILE A 589 29.23 11.65 -1.22
CA ILE A 589 28.90 10.44 -0.47
C ILE A 589 29.66 10.50 0.84
N HIS A 590 28.92 10.73 1.91
CA HIS A 590 29.42 10.66 3.28
C HIS A 590 29.02 9.30 3.85
N PHE A 591 29.99 8.41 4.06
CA PHE A 591 29.75 7.19 4.81
C PHE A 591 30.13 7.43 6.28
N SER A 592 29.19 7.95 7.06
CA SER A 592 29.33 8.04 8.52
C SER A 592 29.14 6.65 9.12
N GLY A 593 30.24 5.93 9.33
CA GLY A 593 30.21 4.66 10.05
C GLY A 593 29.99 4.88 11.56
N PRO A 594 29.44 3.88 12.29
CA PRO A 594 29.28 3.94 13.75
C PRO A 594 30.61 4.01 14.52
N TRP A 595 31.73 3.90 13.80
CA TRP A 595 33.10 3.95 14.32
C TRP A 595 33.77 5.32 14.09
N ASN A 596 33.03 6.32 13.63
CA ASN A 596 33.58 7.65 13.44
C ASN A 596 33.96 8.22 14.81
N ASP A 597 35.27 8.38 15.01
CA ASP A 597 35.84 8.86 16.26
C ASP A 597 35.37 10.32 16.44
N HIS A 598 34.62 10.60 17.52
CA HIS A 598 34.03 11.92 17.79
C HIS A 598 35.09 13.01 18.09
N ASN A 599 36.38 12.69 17.92
CA ASN A 599 37.53 13.55 18.20
C ASN A 599 38.15 14.19 16.95
N ASN A 600 37.67 13.89 15.74
CA ASN A 600 38.04 14.67 14.56
C ASN A 600 37.12 15.91 14.50
N ASP A 601 37.52 16.97 15.21
CA ASP A 601 36.90 18.32 15.29
C ASP A 601 36.75 19.07 13.94
N LEU A 602 36.98 18.38 12.83
CA LEU A 602 36.47 18.86 11.55
C LEU A 602 34.99 18.48 11.51
N ASP A 603 34.14 19.38 12.03
CA ASP A 603 32.72 19.43 11.71
C ASP A 603 32.60 19.49 10.17
N ILE A 604 32.59 18.32 9.54
CA ILE A 604 32.22 18.09 8.14
C ILE A 604 30.84 17.41 8.13
N ASP A 605 30.05 17.69 9.17
CA ASP A 605 28.61 17.51 9.17
C ASP A 605 28.06 18.68 8.36
N ASP A 606 27.64 18.40 7.12
CA ASP A 606 26.73 19.23 6.34
C ASP A 606 26.90 20.76 6.50
N GLU A 607 28.15 21.27 6.52
CA GLU A 607 28.42 22.71 6.49
C GLU A 607 28.03 23.21 5.10
N GLU A 608 26.73 23.44 4.94
CA GLU A 608 26.08 24.11 3.82
C GLU A 608 26.96 25.28 3.40
N ARG A 609 27.48 25.24 2.16
CA ARG A 609 28.47 26.20 1.63
C ARG A 609 28.16 27.60 2.14
N GLY A 610 29.06 28.27 2.83
CA GLY A 610 28.88 29.68 3.18
C GLY A 610 28.88 30.63 1.96
N TRP A 611 28.61 30.13 0.74
CA TRP A 611 28.73 30.80 -0.55
C TRP A 611 27.91 30.06 -1.62
N GLN A 612 27.50 30.76 -2.67
CA GLN A 612 26.77 30.22 -3.82
C GLN A 612 27.66 30.15 -5.07
N PRO A 613 27.49 29.12 -5.93
CA PRO A 613 28.24 29.02 -7.18
C PRO A 613 27.93 30.17 -8.14
N ASP A 614 28.92 30.52 -8.95
CA ASP A 614 28.92 31.59 -9.95
C ASP A 614 28.69 33.02 -9.42
N VAL A 615 28.62 33.22 -8.10
CA VAL A 615 28.47 34.54 -7.47
C VAL A 615 29.84 35.16 -7.14
N ASN A 616 29.98 36.47 -7.39
CA ASN A 616 31.17 37.22 -6.99
C ASN A 616 31.03 37.70 -5.54
N TYR A 617 32.03 37.36 -4.74
CA TYR A 617 32.14 37.77 -3.35
C TYR A 617 33.37 38.65 -3.12
N VAL A 618 33.29 39.50 -2.10
CA VAL A 618 34.39 40.30 -1.56
C VAL A 618 34.56 39.96 -0.09
N MET A 619 35.81 39.78 0.36
CA MET A 619 36.10 39.54 1.76
C MET A 619 36.12 40.88 2.52
N ARG A 620 35.34 40.99 3.58
CA ARG A 620 35.34 42.11 4.52
C ARG A 620 35.98 41.69 5.84
N ALA A 621 36.15 42.63 6.77
CA ALA A 621 36.76 42.34 8.07
C ALA A 621 35.94 41.33 8.91
N ASP A 622 34.63 41.36 8.73
CA ASP A 622 33.61 40.59 9.45
C ASP A 622 33.14 39.33 8.73
N GLY A 623 33.35 39.21 7.40
CA GLY A 623 32.97 38.00 6.66
C GLY A 623 32.97 38.13 5.14
N LEU A 624 32.39 37.14 4.47
CA LEU A 624 32.27 37.09 3.01
C LEU A 624 30.95 37.76 2.57
N TYR A 625 31.02 38.70 1.65
CA TYR A 625 29.86 39.47 1.17
C TYR A 625 29.76 39.43 -0.34
N THR A 626 28.54 39.40 -0.86
CA THR A 626 28.28 39.66 -2.28
C THR A 626 28.68 41.10 -2.63
N LEU A 627 28.94 41.37 -3.91
CA LEU A 627 29.21 42.73 -4.39
C LEU A 627 28.06 43.72 -4.07
N ASN A 628 26.83 43.22 -3.93
CA ASN A 628 25.65 44.00 -3.58
C ASN A 628 25.53 44.28 -2.06
N GLY A 629 26.52 43.88 -1.25
CA GLY A 629 26.57 44.15 0.18
C GLY A 629 25.78 43.18 1.06
N LYS A 630 25.22 42.11 0.49
CA LYS A 630 24.56 41.02 1.23
C LYS A 630 25.57 40.01 1.75
N PRO A 631 25.50 39.53 3.01
CA PRO A 631 26.41 38.51 3.52
C PRO A 631 26.16 37.16 2.81
N ALA A 632 27.23 36.37 2.65
CA ALA A 632 27.19 35.16 1.83
C ALA A 632 26.36 34.01 2.40
N ASP A 633 25.94 34.10 3.66
CA ASP A 633 25.08 33.16 4.39
C ASP A 633 23.59 33.56 4.39
N GLU A 634 23.21 34.72 3.85
CA GLU A 634 21.83 35.23 3.89
C GLU A 634 20.80 34.30 3.23
N TRP A 635 21.20 33.58 2.18
CA TRP A 635 20.35 32.62 1.47
C TRP A 635 19.83 31.49 2.37
N LYS A 636 20.54 31.18 3.48
CA LYS A 636 20.14 30.17 4.47
C LYS A 636 18.84 30.54 5.21
N ASN A 637 18.52 31.83 5.32
CA ASN A 637 17.32 32.30 6.01
C ASN A 637 16.06 32.23 5.13
N GLY A 638 16.20 32.15 3.80
CA GLY A 638 15.08 32.05 2.87
C GLY A 638 14.40 30.67 2.88
N ASP A 639 15.19 29.60 2.89
CA ASP A 639 14.68 28.22 2.76
C ASP A 639 14.00 27.69 4.04
N ARG A 640 14.36 28.22 5.22
CA ARG A 640 13.70 27.86 6.48
C ARG A 640 12.27 28.39 6.58
N ASN A 641 11.98 29.53 5.96
CA ASN A 641 10.63 30.10 5.94
C ASN A 641 9.70 29.36 4.97
N ASN A 642 10.24 28.81 3.87
CA ASN A 642 9.45 28.07 2.90
C ASN A 642 9.09 26.64 3.36
N ARG A 643 9.85 26.07 4.31
CA ARG A 643 9.54 24.77 4.93
C ARG A 643 8.50 24.84 6.06
N LYS A 644 8.07 26.04 6.46
CA LYS A 644 7.05 26.27 7.50
C LYS A 644 5.67 26.66 6.94
N GLY A 645 5.49 26.58 5.63
CA GLY A 645 4.24 26.93 4.95
C GLY A 645 3.41 25.72 4.51
N ASP A 646 3.26 24.68 5.35
CA ASP A 646 2.17 23.71 5.17
C ASP A 646 1.90 22.95 6.48
N ASN A 647 1.38 23.67 7.47
CA ASN A 647 0.52 23.10 8.50
C ASN A 647 -0.30 24.27 9.01
N GLY A 648 -1.53 24.34 8.52
CA GLY A 648 -2.53 25.22 9.11
C GLY A 648 -2.77 24.77 10.53
N ASP A 649 -2.63 25.70 11.46
CA ASP A 649 -3.50 25.83 12.62
C ASP A 649 -3.42 27.28 13.08
N ASN A 650 -4.61 27.87 13.23
CA ASN A 650 -4.81 29.22 13.72
C ASN A 650 -4.41 29.31 15.19
N GLU A 651 -3.62 30.31 15.56
CA GLU A 651 -3.83 31.01 16.82
C GLU A 651 -3.20 32.41 16.77
N GLU A 652 -4.03 33.39 17.09
CA GLU A 652 -3.66 34.79 17.28
C GLU A 652 -2.68 34.91 18.44
N ASP A 653 -1.56 35.60 18.25
CA ASP A 653 -1.07 36.49 19.32
C ASP A 653 -0.47 37.76 18.74
N THR A 654 -1.21 38.83 18.98
CA THR A 654 -0.82 40.21 18.71
C THR A 654 0.24 40.68 19.70
N THR A 655 1.05 41.64 19.27
CA THR A 655 1.95 42.52 20.04
C THR A 655 3.38 42.04 20.32
N LYS A 656 4.31 42.51 19.47
CA LYS A 656 5.36 43.48 19.86
C LYS A 656 6.16 43.91 18.63
N LYS A 657 5.99 45.16 18.22
CA LYS A 657 6.98 45.90 17.43
C LYS A 657 7.90 46.67 18.39
N ILE A 658 9.13 46.87 17.91
CA ILE A 658 10.20 47.77 18.40
C ILE A 658 10.99 47.14 19.58
N ASP A 659 12.23 46.68 19.40
CA ASP A 659 13.40 47.52 19.15
C ASP A 659 14.47 46.89 18.24
N ASN A 660 15.01 47.75 17.39
CA ASN A 660 16.13 47.51 16.49
C ASN A 660 17.42 47.97 17.19
N LYS A 661 18.27 47.05 17.69
CA LYS A 661 19.67 47.33 18.01
C LYS A 661 20.55 46.11 17.72
N GLY A 662 21.41 46.29 16.73
CA GLY A 662 22.63 45.53 16.38
C GLY A 662 22.81 44.14 16.99
N GLY A 663 22.56 43.12 16.18
CA GLY A 663 22.81 41.71 16.51
C GLY A 663 23.40 40.94 15.33
N GLY A 664 24.47 41.46 14.73
CA GLY A 664 25.37 40.64 13.92
C GLY A 664 26.04 39.62 14.83
N TYR A 665 26.00 38.35 14.43
CA TYR A 665 26.45 37.16 15.15
C TYR A 665 27.70 37.38 16.01
N ARG A 666 27.45 37.64 17.29
CA ARG A 666 28.46 37.56 18.34
C ARG A 666 28.62 36.08 18.66
N TYR A 667 29.77 35.53 18.31
CA TYR A 667 30.25 34.21 18.73
C TYR A 667 29.73 33.92 20.14
N ASN A 668 28.89 32.90 20.31
CA ASN A 668 28.24 32.57 21.58
C ASN A 668 29.25 31.87 22.50
N SER A 669 30.37 32.54 22.75
CA SER A 669 31.46 32.08 23.60
C SER A 669 31.03 32.04 25.06
N VAL A 670 30.08 32.86 25.51
CA VAL A 670 29.68 32.91 26.92
C VAL A 670 28.89 31.68 27.35
N GLN A 671 27.90 31.23 26.56
CA GLN A 671 27.15 29.99 26.88
C GLN A 671 28.02 28.74 26.74
N LYS A 672 28.91 28.71 25.73
CA LYS A 672 29.87 27.60 25.55
C LYS A 672 30.95 27.59 26.64
N ILE A 673 31.38 28.76 27.15
CA ILE A 673 32.32 28.86 28.28
C ILE A 673 31.67 28.40 29.59
N ASP A 674 30.40 28.71 29.83
CA ASP A 674 29.71 28.26 31.05
C ASP A 674 29.38 26.76 31.02
N SER A 675 29.03 26.21 29.85
CA SER A 675 28.89 24.76 29.68
C SER A 675 30.24 24.05 29.83
N LEU A 676 31.31 24.57 29.20
CA LEU A 676 32.66 24.02 29.33
C LEU A 676 33.18 24.11 30.77
N LYS A 677 32.93 25.18 31.52
CA LYS A 677 33.29 25.27 32.95
C LYS A 677 32.52 24.24 33.78
N THR A 678 31.27 23.96 33.42
CA THR A 678 30.45 22.97 34.11
C THR A 678 30.95 21.55 33.84
N ASP A 679 31.32 21.26 32.59
CA ASP A 679 31.86 19.96 32.21
C ASP A 679 33.28 19.73 32.76
N LEU A 680 34.11 20.78 32.82
CA LEU A 680 35.44 20.73 33.42
C LEU A 680 35.36 20.50 34.94
N LYS A 681 34.36 21.07 35.64
CA LYS A 681 34.06 20.74 37.04
C LYS A 681 33.64 19.29 37.22
N LYS A 682 32.82 18.74 36.33
CA LYS A 682 32.40 17.33 36.38
C LYS A 682 33.59 16.39 36.20
N ILE A 683 34.46 16.66 35.22
CA ILE A 683 35.67 15.87 34.96
C ILE A 683 36.62 15.93 36.17
N GLN A 684 36.83 17.11 36.75
CA GLN A 684 37.65 17.25 37.96
C GLN A 684 37.07 16.47 39.16
N GLN A 685 35.74 16.50 39.33
CA GLN A 685 35.06 15.75 40.38
C GLN A 685 35.24 14.23 40.17
N GLN A 686 35.06 13.76 38.94
CA GLN A 686 35.19 12.35 38.58
C GLN A 686 36.63 11.83 38.79
N TYR A 687 37.63 12.66 38.48
CA TYR A 687 39.04 12.33 38.74
C TYR A 687 39.37 12.31 40.24
N LYS A 688 38.75 13.22 41.01
CA LYS A 688 38.89 13.25 42.47
C LYS A 688 38.25 12.02 43.13
N ASP A 689 37.09 11.60 42.64
CA ASP A 689 36.40 10.40 43.12
C ASP A 689 37.16 9.12 42.76
N SER A 690 37.78 9.04 41.57
CA SER A 690 38.63 7.90 41.21
C SER A 690 39.88 7.80 42.08
N LEU A 691 40.54 8.93 42.37
CA LEU A 691 41.68 8.99 43.29
C LEU A 691 41.30 8.60 44.71
N LEU A 692 40.13 9.03 45.20
CA LEU A 692 39.64 8.67 46.53
C LEU A 692 39.37 7.15 46.61
N LYS A 693 38.84 6.56 45.53
CA LYS A 693 38.61 5.12 45.43
C LYS A 693 39.93 4.34 45.46
N GLU A 694 40.92 4.77 44.69
CA GLU A 694 42.26 4.15 44.68
C GLU A 694 42.96 4.27 46.04
N GLN A 695 42.85 5.43 46.71
CA GLN A 695 43.39 5.63 48.06
C GLN A 695 42.73 4.70 49.08
N ASN A 696 41.41 4.52 49.01
CA ASN A 696 40.68 3.61 49.89
C ASN A 696 41.05 2.14 49.65
N ASP A 697 41.23 1.73 48.40
CA ASP A 697 41.67 0.37 48.06
C ASP A 697 43.10 0.11 48.55
N MET A 698 44.00 1.10 48.44
CA MET A 698 45.34 1.04 49.01
C MET A 698 45.31 0.93 50.54
N ARG A 699 44.42 1.68 51.21
CA ARG A 699 44.26 1.61 52.67
C ARG A 699 43.76 0.25 53.12
N LYS A 700 42.78 -0.34 52.41
CA LYS A 700 42.33 -1.71 52.67
C LYS A 700 43.45 -2.72 52.50
N LYS A 701 44.27 -2.60 51.45
CA LYS A 701 45.45 -3.47 51.27
C LYS A 701 46.47 -3.32 52.40
N GLN A 702 46.67 -2.11 52.92
CA GLN A 702 47.53 -1.87 54.09
C GLN A 702 46.95 -2.52 55.36
N GLU A 703 45.65 -2.38 55.61
CA GLU A 703 44.98 -3.01 56.75
C GLU A 703 45.04 -4.55 56.67
N GLU A 704 44.88 -5.13 55.48
CA GLU A 704 45.06 -6.58 55.27
C GLU A 704 46.50 -7.03 55.51
N ASN A 705 47.48 -6.26 55.03
CA ASN A 705 48.89 -6.56 55.25
C ASN A 705 49.28 -6.44 56.74
N GLN A 706 48.73 -5.47 57.47
CA GLN A 706 48.93 -5.37 58.92
C GLN A 706 48.33 -6.57 59.66
N LYS A 707 47.11 -7.00 59.31
CA LYS A 707 46.51 -8.22 59.88
C LYS A 707 47.34 -9.47 59.57
N LYS A 708 47.94 -9.56 58.39
CA LYS A 708 48.86 -10.65 58.04
C LYS A 708 50.14 -10.60 58.89
N LEU A 709 50.70 -9.42 59.10
CA LEU A 709 51.88 -9.21 59.95
C LEU A 709 51.60 -9.57 61.42
N GLU A 710 50.44 -9.17 61.97
CA GLU A 710 50.03 -9.55 63.32
C GLU A 710 49.90 -11.07 63.46
N LYS A 711 49.27 -11.74 62.50
CA LYS A 711 49.19 -13.21 62.49
C LYS A 711 50.58 -13.85 62.45
N LEU A 712 51.48 -13.33 61.61
CA LEU A 712 52.86 -13.82 61.52
C LEU A 712 53.63 -13.62 62.82
N ASN A 713 53.43 -12.50 63.52
CA ASN A 713 54.06 -12.24 64.81
C ASN A 713 53.51 -13.15 65.92
N VAL A 714 52.20 -13.45 65.91
CA VAL A 714 51.59 -14.44 66.83
C VAL A 714 52.19 -15.83 66.57
N THR A 715 52.25 -16.27 65.31
CA THR A 715 52.86 -17.56 64.95
C THR A 715 54.35 -17.62 65.30
N LYS A 716 55.07 -16.51 65.17
CA LYS A 716 56.48 -16.42 65.59
C LYS A 716 56.62 -16.52 67.11
N SER A 717 55.74 -15.90 67.88
CA SER A 717 55.74 -16.00 69.35
C SER A 717 55.39 -17.42 69.84
N GLU A 718 54.49 -18.13 69.16
CA GLU A 718 54.17 -19.53 69.43
C GLU A 718 55.33 -20.47 69.06
N ALA A 719 56.05 -20.16 67.97
CA ALA A 719 57.25 -20.89 67.56
C ALA A 719 58.43 -20.69 68.53
N GLU A 720 58.59 -19.49 69.07
CA GLU A 720 59.60 -19.20 70.09
C GLU A 720 59.25 -19.87 71.44
N SER A 721 57.98 -19.95 71.84
CA SER A 721 57.57 -20.69 73.05
C SER A 721 57.66 -22.20 72.91
N THR A 722 57.48 -22.75 71.70
CA THR A 722 57.67 -24.19 71.44
C THR A 722 59.15 -24.57 71.25
N GLY A 723 59.99 -23.66 70.74
CA GLY A 723 61.44 -23.81 70.69
C GLY A 723 62.08 -23.96 72.08
N ASP A 724 61.63 -23.17 73.06
CA ASP A 724 62.08 -23.29 74.45
C ASP A 724 61.60 -24.59 75.12
N SER A 725 60.46 -25.15 74.70
CA SER A 725 59.98 -26.45 75.20
C SER A 725 60.69 -27.67 74.60
N LEU A 726 61.27 -27.53 73.40
CA LEU A 726 61.95 -28.63 72.68
C LEU A 726 63.45 -28.74 73.00
N LEU A 727 64.09 -27.70 73.55
CA LEU A 727 65.47 -27.79 74.04
C LEU A 727 65.61 -28.47 75.42
N GLN A 728 64.49 -28.82 76.08
CA GLN A 728 64.49 -29.58 77.33
C GLN A 728 64.28 -31.10 77.16
N SER A 729 64.07 -31.60 75.94
CA SER A 729 63.88 -33.02 75.69
C SER A 729 64.71 -33.46 74.49
N TYR A 730 65.45 -34.57 74.66
CA TYR A 730 66.33 -35.24 73.69
C TYR A 730 67.82 -34.84 73.68
N SER A 731 68.54 -35.48 74.61
CA SER A 731 69.88 -36.01 74.37
C SER A 731 69.76 -37.48 73.92
N PRO A 732 70.41 -37.90 72.81
CA PRO A 732 70.76 -39.31 72.65
C PRO A 732 72.23 -39.54 72.29
N VAL A 733 72.88 -40.27 73.20
CA VAL A 733 73.73 -41.46 73.00
C VAL A 733 73.97 -41.93 71.55
N ALA A 734 75.23 -41.80 71.15
CA ALA A 734 76.17 -42.82 70.64
C ALA A 734 75.86 -43.73 69.42
N SER A 735 76.78 -43.63 68.45
CA SER A 735 77.68 -44.71 67.96
C SER A 735 77.44 -45.36 66.58
N ILE A 736 78.56 -45.42 65.83
CA ILE A 736 79.02 -46.43 64.85
C ILE A 736 78.51 -46.36 63.39
N GLY A 737 79.49 -46.33 62.46
CA GLY A 737 79.40 -47.09 61.20
C GLY A 737 80.08 -46.48 59.98
N LEU A 738 81.27 -46.98 59.63
CA LEU A 738 82.04 -46.77 58.39
C LEU A 738 81.23 -47.04 57.09
N ILE A 739 81.37 -46.18 56.07
CA ILE A 739 82.19 -46.29 54.83
C ILE A 739 81.97 -45.02 54.01
#